data_AF-M2QQ93-F1
#
_entry.id   AF-M2QQ93-F1
#
_cell.length_a   1.000
_cell.length_b   1.000
_cell.length_c   1.000
_cell.angle_alpha   90.00
_cell.angle_beta   90.00
_cell.angle_gamma   90.00
#
_symmetry.space_group_name_H-M   'P 1'
#
loop_
_entity.id
_entity.type
_entity.pdbx_description
1 polymer ?
#
loop_
_entity_poly.entity_id
_entity_poly.type
_entity_poly.pdbx_seq_one_letter_code
_entity_poly.pdbx_strand_id
1 'polypeptide(L)'
;MSTPYIPSIAEGAYWVRNKSTKRSFGLGPTPSGGDVPLVGQDPHPLRQALTDQSQMWLFEPLSDGRRFRIRNAQLDSLLDVSESSTEDGASVILYPLTENPNQEWTIETSYYRIMNVYTKKSLTQTTTSGNLIVSSAWVDRDQQRWSFEPVVFPPVYWTSHAETGWYLHCGFLESRADSSAYVIRSAEDDEKVLDSHESGMGDGAPANAYTYHEGSNQQRVINDLKTSDPDEDRVKIFGARAHAVVQVIQGPAFGTLQAQTDKGNTSQSWRLHQYPFTPVYWTTIQNLKSGTFLRQDSSSVTPSSGAANALDFSVQWRFVPDRSQPHHYRLVNRGTNWVVLGRSTSPTVTAAERNPEERGDLWAIERAGQGIAIVNTITVGALDHFASGTTIEAYPNTGIDSRNHQWVTIQLSDRVPSFALVNSRTGRSLTLKSSHSPDEHGVTTSPNVVDDWSNQWLLEILSGEDGADSPIYAIISKVSGTVLDHYKNERIDAYTDITSSTHHQWQLLPCPCGERYFQIVNVAHGRFLEERKTGVPNANATPPMNPTNPTDNDRTQCWELVSTRLGEFDLIVADDDVLQRLLPYSQPDISSELEHHIVKRAPGREKKGKRKDTHIPQNPRLLQDVAQEINVAFDYAIGQWLDDTIQSNVQAGTRVSVVRSELEANTNVSLPRGLRPGSDTPGWIRIDIQGTYESAPGQRVANIQGQWNNQSVFHVVVPVGVRIGRQIIQCAMRRSLRQHTSIIIDASNSKPSSGGSKPGTKPPPPPGPSGGSGNGWIHQLTALVAVWIYNYPLSL
;
A
#
# COMPACT_ATOMS: atom_id res chain seq x y z
N MET A 1 26.35 -1.80 -16.02
CA MET A 1 26.22 -1.13 -14.71
C MET A 1 24.76 -0.74 -14.58
N SER A 2 24.01 -1.40 -13.71
CA SER A 2 22.60 -1.12 -13.45
C SER A 2 22.48 0.18 -12.64
N THR A 3 21.59 1.07 -13.05
CA THR A 3 21.20 2.25 -12.27
C THR A 3 20.30 1.81 -11.12
N PRO A 4 20.55 2.25 -9.87
CA PRO A 4 19.67 1.95 -8.75
C PRO A 4 18.33 2.69 -8.91
N TYR A 5 17.25 1.93 -8.72
CA TYR A 5 15.83 2.30 -8.61
C TYR A 5 15.58 3.47 -7.65
N ILE A 6 14.70 4.42 -7.99
CA ILE A 6 14.33 5.55 -7.11
C ILE A 6 12.80 5.76 -7.16
N PRO A 7 12.04 5.33 -6.13
CA PRO A 7 10.58 5.37 -6.12
C PRO A 7 10.01 6.80 -6.19
N SER A 8 8.78 6.99 -6.71
CA SER A 8 8.03 8.23 -6.48
C SER A 8 7.91 8.51 -4.98
N ILE A 9 8.08 9.76 -4.56
CA ILE A 9 8.03 10.12 -3.14
C ILE A 9 6.59 9.95 -2.67
N ALA A 10 6.39 8.95 -1.82
CA ALA A 10 5.11 8.74 -1.14
C ALA A 10 4.99 9.73 0.02
N GLU A 11 3.77 9.87 0.54
CA GLU A 11 3.59 10.44 1.88
C GLU A 11 4.50 9.70 2.87
N GLY A 12 5.29 10.40 3.68
CA GLY A 12 6.25 9.73 4.56
C GLY A 12 7.28 10.59 5.27
N ALA A 13 8.07 9.93 6.13
CA ALA A 13 9.23 10.53 6.78
C ALA A 13 10.50 10.20 5.99
N TYR A 14 11.33 11.21 5.72
CA TYR A 14 12.55 11.05 4.94
C TYR A 14 13.74 11.79 5.56
N TRP A 15 14.92 11.22 5.40
CA TRP A 15 16.19 11.94 5.41
C TRP A 15 16.41 12.54 4.02
N VAL A 16 16.51 13.87 3.94
CA VAL A 16 16.71 14.59 2.66
C VAL A 16 18.17 15.02 2.57
N ARG A 17 18.94 14.40 1.67
CA ARG A 17 20.39 14.60 1.57
C ARG A 17 20.79 15.30 0.28
N ASN A 18 21.67 16.29 0.39
CA ASN A 18 22.21 16.99 -0.76
C ASN A 18 23.20 16.10 -1.51
N LYS A 19 23.09 16.07 -2.84
CA LYS A 19 23.96 15.24 -3.66
C LYS A 19 25.42 15.70 -3.64
N SER A 20 25.66 17.02 -3.62
CA SER A 20 27.00 17.62 -3.67
C SER A 20 27.74 17.48 -2.34
N THR A 21 27.10 17.84 -1.24
CA THR A 21 27.76 17.91 0.08
C THR A 21 27.59 16.65 0.92
N LYS A 22 26.64 15.77 0.56
CA LYS A 22 26.17 14.62 1.36
C LYS A 22 25.52 15.00 2.69
N ARG A 23 25.26 16.29 2.91
CA ARG A 23 24.62 16.80 4.12
C ARG A 23 23.12 16.64 4.07
N SER A 24 22.52 16.36 5.21
CA SER A 24 21.08 16.29 5.40
C SER A 24 20.50 17.69 5.62
N PHE A 25 19.23 17.88 5.27
CA PHE A 25 18.44 18.98 5.83
C PHE A 25 18.52 18.94 7.36
N GLY A 26 18.78 20.08 8.00
CA GLY A 26 18.84 20.23 9.44
C GLY A 26 18.45 21.63 9.89
N LEU A 27 18.34 21.80 11.21
CA LEU A 27 17.91 23.06 11.83
C LEU A 27 19.11 23.94 12.13
N GLY A 28 19.11 25.18 11.61
CA GLY A 28 20.15 26.15 11.89
C GLY A 28 20.00 26.79 13.26
N PRO A 29 20.99 27.61 13.69
CA PRO A 29 20.89 28.33 14.94
C PRO A 29 19.71 29.32 14.90
N THR A 30 18.85 29.28 15.91
CA THR A 30 17.73 30.22 16.05
C THR A 30 18.29 31.61 16.42
N PRO A 31 18.12 32.63 15.56
CA PRO A 31 18.44 34.00 15.95
C PRO A 31 17.54 34.41 17.12
N SER A 32 18.02 35.27 18.01
CA SER A 32 17.21 35.82 19.11
C SER A 32 15.97 36.52 18.55
N GLY A 33 14.82 35.83 18.58
CA GLY A 33 13.54 36.34 18.07
C GLY A 33 13.30 36.16 16.56
N GLY A 34 14.12 35.36 15.85
CA GLY A 34 13.96 35.09 14.42
C GLY A 34 13.54 33.65 14.11
N ASP A 35 13.08 33.45 12.87
CA ASP A 35 12.73 32.12 12.37
C ASP A 35 13.96 31.21 12.28
N VAL A 36 13.75 29.90 12.44
CA VAL A 36 14.85 28.92 12.37
C VAL A 36 15.23 28.71 10.90
N PRO A 37 16.48 28.98 10.48
CA PRO A 37 16.88 28.77 9.10
C PRO A 37 17.09 27.28 8.81
N LEU A 38 16.76 26.87 7.57
CA LEU A 38 17.13 25.55 7.06
C LEU A 38 18.61 25.54 6.67
N VAL A 39 19.37 24.59 7.20
CA VAL A 39 20.79 24.40 6.90
C VAL A 39 21.05 22.99 6.43
N GLY A 40 22.17 22.78 5.74
CA GLY A 40 22.71 21.45 5.52
C GLY A 40 23.69 21.07 6.63
N GLN A 41 23.40 19.97 7.33
CA GLN A 41 24.20 19.42 8.42
C GLN A 41 24.74 18.05 8.07
N ASP A 42 25.84 17.65 8.72
CA ASP A 42 26.32 16.29 8.58
C ASP A 42 25.23 15.31 9.07
N PRO A 43 24.96 14.21 8.35
CA PRO A 43 23.89 13.30 8.73
C PRO A 43 24.09 12.81 10.16
N HIS A 44 23.03 12.87 10.97
CA HIS A 44 23.09 12.29 12.30
C HIS A 44 23.48 10.81 12.20
N PRO A 45 24.39 10.33 13.05
CA PRO A 45 24.51 8.88 13.24
C PRO A 45 23.12 8.36 13.64
N LEU A 46 22.77 7.14 13.23
CA LEU A 46 21.45 6.54 13.49
C LEU A 46 20.99 6.69 14.95
N ARG A 47 21.95 6.68 15.89
CA ARG A 47 21.75 6.94 17.31
C ARG A 47 21.16 8.34 17.61
N GLN A 48 21.77 9.40 17.10
CA GLN A 48 21.32 10.77 17.34
C GLN A 48 19.98 11.05 16.63
N ALA A 49 19.73 10.40 15.49
CA ALA A 49 18.48 10.56 14.73
C ALA A 49 17.19 10.16 15.50
N LEU A 50 17.31 9.40 16.59
CA LEU A 50 16.18 8.97 17.43
C LEU A 50 15.76 10.06 18.44
N THR A 51 16.73 10.66 19.11
CA THR A 51 16.51 11.69 20.14
C THR A 51 16.48 13.10 19.53
N ASP A 52 17.12 13.27 18.37
CA ASP A 52 17.22 14.52 17.64
C ASP A 52 16.63 14.34 16.23
N GLN A 53 15.36 14.67 16.12
CA GLN A 53 14.56 14.58 14.90
C GLN A 53 14.70 15.83 14.03
N SER A 54 15.66 16.71 14.31
CA SER A 54 15.89 17.95 13.56
C SER A 54 16.21 17.71 12.08
N GLN A 55 16.71 16.51 11.74
CA GLN A 55 16.99 16.11 10.37
C GLN A 55 15.90 15.24 9.73
N MET A 56 14.80 14.94 10.44
CA MET A 56 13.70 14.12 9.94
C MET A 56 12.60 15.02 9.35
N TRP A 57 12.15 14.68 8.14
CA TRP A 57 11.22 15.51 7.38
C TRP A 57 10.00 14.71 6.92
N LEU A 58 8.81 15.19 7.27
CA LEU A 58 7.54 14.60 6.87
C LEU A 58 7.06 15.27 5.58
N PHE A 59 6.81 14.46 4.55
CA PHE A 59 6.31 14.88 3.25
C PHE A 59 4.81 14.59 3.20
N GLU A 60 4.02 15.65 3.27
CA GLU A 60 2.56 15.61 3.37
C GLU A 60 1.97 16.03 2.01
N PRO A 61 1.48 15.10 1.17
CA PRO A 61 0.90 15.44 -0.12
C PRO A 61 -0.40 16.24 0.06
N LEU A 62 -0.60 17.25 -0.79
CA LEU A 62 -1.87 17.95 -0.89
C LEU A 62 -2.87 17.14 -1.71
N SER A 63 -4.13 17.59 -1.76
CA SER A 63 -5.24 16.89 -2.42
C SER A 63 -5.04 16.61 -3.92
N ASP A 64 -4.07 17.27 -4.56
CA ASP A 64 -3.72 17.03 -5.97
C ASP A 64 -2.66 15.94 -6.18
N GLY A 65 -2.05 15.44 -5.10
CA GLY A 65 -0.98 14.44 -5.12
C GLY A 65 0.32 14.91 -5.80
N ARG A 66 0.44 16.20 -6.13
CA ARG A 66 1.57 16.79 -6.86
C ARG A 66 2.36 17.77 -6.01
N ARG A 67 1.67 18.50 -5.14
CA ARG A 67 2.27 19.43 -4.19
C ARG A 67 2.39 18.79 -2.82
N PHE A 68 3.39 19.21 -2.08
CA PHE A 68 3.72 18.71 -0.76
C PHE A 68 3.88 19.89 0.20
N ARG A 69 3.48 19.67 1.44
CA ARG A 69 4.02 20.39 2.59
C ARG A 69 5.17 19.55 3.15
N ILE A 70 6.29 20.21 3.44
CA ILE A 70 7.49 19.55 3.97
C ILE A 70 7.65 20.04 5.41
N ARG A 71 7.40 19.16 6.38
CA ARG A 71 7.34 19.48 7.80
C ARG A 71 8.55 18.92 8.51
N ASN A 72 9.18 19.72 9.37
CA ASN A 72 10.22 19.21 10.26
C ASN A 72 9.57 18.41 11.39
N ALA A 73 9.99 17.17 11.59
CA ALA A 73 9.39 16.30 12.61
C ALA A 73 9.68 16.79 14.04
N GLN A 74 10.84 17.41 14.27
CA GLN A 74 11.14 18.03 15.55
C GLN A 74 10.25 19.26 15.76
N LEU A 75 10.38 20.31 14.96
CA LEU A 75 9.72 21.60 15.22
C LEU A 75 8.22 21.64 14.93
N ASP A 76 7.67 20.67 14.20
CA ASP A 76 6.29 20.69 13.69
C ASP A 76 5.97 21.93 12.82
N SER A 77 7.03 22.55 12.28
CA SER A 77 6.97 23.71 11.40
C SER A 77 7.24 23.31 9.95
N LEU A 78 6.69 24.06 9.00
CA LEU A 78 6.83 23.81 7.57
C LEU A 78 8.03 24.53 6.99
N LEU A 79 8.58 23.93 5.95
CA LEU A 79 9.55 24.58 5.08
C LEU A 79 8.90 25.75 4.34
N ASP A 80 9.44 26.95 4.54
CA ASP A 80 8.86 28.22 4.08
C ASP A 80 9.95 29.08 3.42
N VAL A 81 9.63 29.75 2.31
CA VAL A 81 10.50 30.81 1.76
C VAL A 81 10.14 32.14 2.43
N SER A 82 11.08 32.64 3.24
CA SER A 82 10.91 33.83 4.08
C SER A 82 10.32 35.00 3.30
N GLU A 83 9.28 35.62 3.87
CA GLU A 83 8.54 36.75 3.30
C GLU A 83 7.99 36.50 1.88
N SER A 84 7.86 35.24 1.47
CA SER A 84 7.57 34.85 0.07
C SER A 84 8.54 35.48 -0.94
N SER A 85 9.77 35.79 -0.53
CA SER A 85 10.72 36.54 -1.36
C SER A 85 11.03 35.80 -2.67
N THR A 86 10.91 36.52 -3.79
CA THR A 86 11.25 36.04 -5.12
C THR A 86 12.69 36.37 -5.52
N GLU A 87 13.53 36.85 -4.59
CA GLU A 87 14.95 37.13 -4.85
C GLU A 87 15.80 35.84 -4.83
N ASP A 88 16.94 35.82 -5.51
CA ASP A 88 17.83 34.65 -5.50
C ASP A 88 18.63 34.62 -4.20
N GLY A 89 18.67 33.45 -3.56
CA GLY A 89 19.29 33.31 -2.25
C GLY A 89 18.35 33.69 -1.10
N ALA A 90 17.05 33.86 -1.36
CA ALA A 90 16.05 34.05 -0.33
C ALA A 90 16.13 32.91 0.71
N SER A 91 16.11 33.27 1.99
CA SER A 91 16.29 32.31 3.07
C SER A 91 15.11 31.34 3.12
N VAL A 92 15.43 30.06 3.29
CA VAL A 92 14.43 29.03 3.58
C VAL A 92 14.44 28.83 5.08
N ILE A 93 13.27 28.98 5.69
CA ILE A 93 13.07 28.97 7.13
C ILE A 93 12.05 27.91 7.51
N LEU A 94 11.93 27.68 8.80
CA LEU A 94 10.89 26.86 9.40
C LEU A 94 9.84 27.77 9.99
N TYR A 95 8.62 27.69 9.50
CA TYR A 95 7.53 28.58 9.89
C TYR A 95 6.24 27.80 10.19
N PRO A 96 5.39 28.23 11.13
CA PRO A 96 4.07 27.63 11.35
C PRO A 96 3.23 27.62 10.07
N LEU A 97 2.27 26.69 9.97
CA LEU A 97 1.38 26.60 8.81
C LEU A 97 0.60 27.92 8.61
N THR A 98 0.68 28.51 7.42
CA THR A 98 -0.04 29.74 7.02
C THR A 98 -0.98 29.55 5.82
N GLU A 99 -1.06 28.33 5.27
CA GLU A 99 -1.75 28.01 4.01
C GLU A 99 -1.21 28.74 2.76
N ASN A 100 -0.15 29.53 2.89
CA ASN A 100 0.42 30.27 1.78
C ASN A 100 1.20 29.34 0.81
N PRO A 101 1.17 29.61 -0.51
CA PRO A 101 1.88 28.79 -1.49
C PRO A 101 3.42 28.82 -1.36
N ASN A 102 4.00 29.72 -0.55
CA ASN A 102 5.43 29.73 -0.24
C ASN A 102 5.82 28.59 0.74
N GLN A 103 4.85 27.85 1.30
CA GLN A 103 5.05 26.64 2.10
C GLN A 103 4.76 25.34 1.33
N GLU A 104 4.39 25.46 0.06
CA GLU A 104 4.08 24.33 -0.80
C GLU A 104 5.23 24.07 -1.77
N TRP A 105 5.51 22.79 -2.00
CA TRP A 105 6.67 22.34 -2.76
C TRP A 105 6.27 21.28 -3.78
N THR A 106 6.92 21.28 -4.94
CA THR A 106 6.82 20.19 -5.93
C THR A 106 8.16 19.48 -6.02
N ILE A 107 8.12 18.16 -6.24
CA ILE A 107 9.32 17.30 -6.26
C ILE A 107 9.45 16.66 -7.65
N GLU A 108 10.57 16.89 -8.35
CA GLU A 108 10.79 16.43 -9.74
C GLU A 108 11.96 15.44 -9.85
N THR A 109 11.84 14.36 -10.65
CA THR A 109 12.55 13.07 -10.44
C THR A 109 13.91 12.86 -11.12
N SER A 110 14.55 13.85 -11.74
CA SER A 110 15.86 13.66 -12.40
C SER A 110 17.08 13.72 -11.45
N TYR A 111 16.97 13.16 -10.23
CA TYR A 111 17.57 13.58 -8.94
C TYR A 111 16.73 14.67 -8.30
N TYR A 112 16.00 14.32 -7.25
CA TYR A 112 14.87 15.09 -6.76
C TYR A 112 15.18 16.59 -6.63
N ARG A 113 14.53 17.37 -7.49
CA ARG A 113 14.52 18.83 -7.44
C ARG A 113 13.32 19.23 -6.60
N ILE A 114 13.57 19.97 -5.53
CA ILE A 114 12.51 20.48 -4.66
C ILE A 114 12.28 21.95 -5.04
N MET A 115 11.12 22.25 -5.61
CA MET A 115 10.75 23.60 -6.04
C MET A 115 9.66 24.18 -5.17
N ASN A 116 9.80 25.45 -4.82
CA ASN A 116 8.75 26.20 -4.17
C ASN A 116 7.64 26.57 -5.16
N VAL A 117 6.38 26.36 -4.77
CA VAL A 117 5.22 26.60 -5.64
C VAL A 117 5.02 28.10 -5.91
N TYR A 118 5.25 28.97 -4.92
CA TYR A 118 5.10 30.41 -5.10
C TYR A 118 6.20 31.02 -5.97
N THR A 119 7.46 30.87 -5.53
CA THR A 119 8.61 31.55 -6.17
C THR A 119 9.08 30.89 -7.47
N LYS A 120 8.67 29.64 -7.73
CA LYS A 120 9.15 28.80 -8.84
C LYS A 120 10.67 28.53 -8.81
N LYS A 121 11.29 28.68 -7.65
CA LYS A 121 12.72 28.49 -7.41
C LYS A 121 13.02 27.18 -6.70
N SER A 122 14.26 26.73 -6.77
CA SER A 122 14.72 25.44 -6.24
C SER A 122 15.49 25.58 -4.93
N LEU A 123 15.30 24.62 -4.03
CA LEU A 123 16.12 24.49 -2.83
C LEU A 123 17.57 24.22 -3.21
N THR A 124 18.45 25.05 -2.66
CA THR A 124 19.86 25.13 -3.03
C THR A 124 20.71 25.17 -1.77
N GLN A 125 21.57 24.18 -1.57
CA GLN A 125 22.54 24.27 -0.49
C GLN A 125 23.71 25.16 -0.90
N THR A 126 24.01 26.17 -0.10
CA THR A 126 25.19 27.03 -0.29
C THR A 126 26.46 26.32 0.17
N THR A 127 27.59 26.56 -0.50
CA THR A 127 28.91 26.04 -0.12
C THR A 127 29.66 26.98 0.83
N THR A 128 29.07 28.11 1.20
CA THR A 128 29.65 29.12 2.10
C THR A 128 29.55 28.71 3.58
N SER A 129 30.27 29.43 4.43
CA SER A 129 30.22 29.27 5.89
C SER A 129 28.76 29.24 6.39
N GLY A 130 28.41 28.21 7.17
CA GLY A 130 27.05 27.99 7.69
C GLY A 130 26.17 27.03 6.88
N ASN A 131 26.51 26.73 5.62
CA ASN A 131 25.80 25.76 4.75
C ASN A 131 24.27 25.98 4.68
N LEU A 132 23.82 27.24 4.62
CA LEU A 132 22.41 27.59 4.50
C LEU A 132 21.80 26.95 3.25
N ILE A 133 20.55 26.52 3.38
CA ILE A 133 19.72 26.12 2.25
C ILE A 133 18.82 27.29 1.90
N VAL A 134 18.89 27.72 0.65
CA VAL A 134 18.21 28.92 0.14
C VAL A 134 17.32 28.58 -1.05
N SER A 135 16.39 29.48 -1.35
CA SER A 135 15.60 29.45 -2.57
C SER A 135 16.34 30.21 -3.67
N SER A 136 16.71 29.55 -4.76
CA SER A 136 17.41 30.21 -5.87
C SER A 136 17.00 29.64 -7.23
N ALA A 137 17.26 30.41 -8.29
CA ALA A 137 17.05 29.97 -9.66
C ALA A 137 17.70 28.61 -9.93
N TRP A 138 17.01 27.74 -10.67
CA TRP A 138 17.55 26.45 -11.06
C TRP A 138 18.71 26.62 -12.05
N VAL A 139 19.90 26.14 -11.66
CA VAL A 139 21.12 26.19 -12.46
C VAL A 139 21.68 24.79 -12.75
N ASP A 140 20.89 23.75 -12.48
CA ASP A 140 21.21 22.35 -12.75
C ASP A 140 22.54 21.87 -12.13
N ARG A 141 22.81 22.29 -10.89
CA ARG A 141 24.01 21.89 -10.13
C ARG A 141 23.67 20.85 -9.06
N ASP A 142 24.64 20.01 -8.70
CA ASP A 142 24.47 18.97 -7.67
C ASP A 142 24.05 19.53 -6.30
N GLN A 143 24.34 20.82 -6.03
CA GLN A 143 23.91 21.52 -4.81
C GLN A 143 22.38 21.78 -4.75
N GLN A 144 21.65 21.59 -5.85
CA GLN A 144 20.19 21.71 -5.94
C GLN A 144 19.49 20.34 -6.12
N ARG A 145 20.26 19.26 -6.05
CA ARG A 145 19.79 17.89 -6.24
C ARG A 145 19.79 17.16 -4.91
N TRP A 146 18.68 16.49 -4.62
CA TRP A 146 18.46 15.85 -3.32
C TRP A 146 18.21 14.35 -3.49
N SER A 147 18.63 13.55 -2.52
CA SER A 147 18.23 12.16 -2.35
C SER A 147 17.34 12.02 -1.14
N PHE A 148 16.43 11.07 -1.21
CA PHE A 148 15.43 10.83 -0.19
C PHE A 148 15.62 9.40 0.30
N GLU A 149 15.94 9.27 1.58
CA GLU A 149 16.06 7.98 2.24
C GLU A 149 14.91 7.88 3.23
N PRO A 150 13.97 6.93 3.08
CA PRO A 150 12.91 6.72 4.07
C PRO A 150 13.52 6.59 5.47
N VAL A 151 12.92 7.25 6.45
CA VAL A 151 13.37 7.09 7.83
C VAL A 151 13.04 5.68 8.29
N VAL A 152 14.08 4.89 8.51
CA VAL A 152 14.03 3.58 9.16
C VAL A 152 14.76 3.72 10.48
N PHE A 153 14.04 3.64 11.59
CA PHE A 153 14.66 3.59 12.90
C PHE A 153 15.36 2.24 13.08
N PRO A 154 16.54 2.19 13.71
CA PRO A 154 17.15 0.92 14.06
C PRO A 154 16.18 0.13 14.96
N PRO A 155 16.10 -1.20 14.78
CA PRO A 155 15.21 -2.00 15.59
C PRO A 155 15.63 -1.90 17.07
N VAL A 156 14.73 -1.35 17.87
CA VAL A 156 14.72 -1.47 19.33
C VAL A 156 14.16 -2.85 19.67
N TYR A 157 14.69 -3.44 20.72
CA TYR A 157 14.24 -4.73 21.24
C TYR A 157 13.86 -4.61 22.72
N TRP A 158 12.78 -5.30 23.09
CA TRP A 158 12.62 -5.73 24.47
C TRP A 158 13.35 -7.03 24.69
N THR A 159 14.20 -7.03 25.69
CA THR A 159 14.84 -8.25 26.17
C THR A 159 14.06 -8.77 27.37
N SER A 160 13.38 -9.91 27.23
CA SER A 160 12.65 -10.54 28.33
C SER A 160 13.36 -11.80 28.80
N HIS A 161 13.33 -12.05 30.10
CA HIS A 161 13.88 -13.24 30.71
C HIS A 161 12.98 -14.44 30.38
N ALA A 162 13.55 -15.51 29.82
CA ALA A 162 12.76 -16.60 29.25
C ALA A 162 11.89 -17.34 30.28
N GLU A 163 12.36 -17.43 31.52
CA GLU A 163 11.70 -18.17 32.61
C GLU A 163 10.64 -17.35 33.34
N THR A 164 10.95 -16.09 33.69
CA THR A 164 10.04 -15.26 34.51
C THR A 164 9.19 -14.30 33.68
N GLY A 165 9.53 -14.08 32.41
CA GLY A 165 8.93 -13.04 31.58
C GLY A 165 9.33 -11.61 31.98
N TRP A 166 10.19 -11.44 32.98
CA TRP A 166 10.65 -10.12 33.43
C TRP A 166 11.44 -9.43 32.33
N TYR A 167 11.14 -8.15 32.13
CA TYR A 167 11.87 -7.33 31.17
C TYR A 167 13.18 -6.88 31.79
N LEU A 168 14.28 -7.10 31.06
CA LEU A 168 15.57 -6.52 31.37
C LEU A 168 15.50 -5.00 31.21
N HIS A 169 15.20 -4.59 29.98
CA HIS A 169 15.13 -3.21 29.53
C HIS A 169 14.71 -3.16 28.05
N CYS A 170 14.37 -1.97 27.55
CA CYS A 170 14.15 -1.67 26.14
C CYS A 170 15.45 -1.09 25.54
N GLY A 171 16.02 -1.68 24.49
CA GLY A 171 17.32 -1.24 24.01
C GLY A 171 17.64 -1.51 22.56
N PHE A 172 18.64 -0.78 22.06
CA PHE A 172 19.19 -0.96 20.72
C PHE A 172 20.27 -2.04 20.74
N LEU A 173 20.29 -2.85 19.69
CA LEU A 173 21.41 -3.76 19.41
C LEU A 173 22.32 -3.11 18.37
N GLU A 174 23.38 -2.44 18.84
CA GLU A 174 24.34 -1.77 17.96
C GLU A 174 25.43 -2.76 17.54
N SER A 175 25.47 -3.16 16.27
CA SER A 175 26.54 -4.00 15.76
C SER A 175 27.86 -3.23 15.71
N ARG A 176 28.96 -3.91 16.07
CA ARG A 176 30.31 -3.36 15.96
C ARG A 176 30.89 -3.74 14.59
N ALA A 177 31.36 -2.76 13.83
CA ALA A 177 31.87 -2.99 12.47
C ALA A 177 33.07 -3.95 12.39
N ASP A 178 33.79 -4.12 13.50
CA ASP A 178 35.02 -4.89 13.63
C ASP A 178 34.84 -6.24 14.35
N SER A 179 33.63 -6.61 14.77
CA SER A 179 33.38 -7.87 15.47
C SER A 179 31.95 -8.39 15.29
N SER A 180 31.69 -9.62 15.71
CA SER A 180 30.33 -10.16 15.83
C SER A 180 29.61 -9.72 17.11
N ALA A 181 30.19 -8.76 17.85
CA ALA A 181 29.63 -8.28 19.10
C ALA A 181 28.68 -7.10 18.88
N TYR A 182 27.79 -6.93 19.84
CA TYR A 182 26.79 -5.89 19.93
C TYR A 182 27.01 -5.06 21.19
N VAL A 183 26.57 -3.82 21.18
CA VAL A 183 26.34 -3.03 22.40
C VAL A 183 24.83 -2.98 22.62
N ILE A 184 24.39 -3.39 23.82
CA ILE A 184 22.96 -3.29 24.21
C ILE A 184 22.79 -1.95 24.91
N ARG A 185 22.31 -0.95 24.17
CA ARG A 185 22.15 0.44 24.64
C ARG A 185 20.73 0.69 25.12
N SER A 186 20.59 1.43 26.21
CA SER A 186 19.28 1.83 26.73
C SER A 186 18.54 2.73 25.75
N ALA A 187 17.23 2.50 25.58
CA ALA A 187 16.35 3.36 24.78
C ALA A 187 15.83 4.57 25.55
N GLU A 188 16.03 4.60 26.87
CA GLU A 188 15.62 5.68 27.77
C GLU A 188 16.77 6.67 28.05
N ASP A 189 18.00 6.15 28.17
CA ASP A 189 19.22 6.93 28.36
C ASP A 189 20.29 6.39 27.40
N ASP A 190 20.47 7.07 26.27
CA ASP A 190 21.35 6.60 25.22
C ASP A 190 22.83 6.62 25.63
N GLU A 191 23.19 7.29 26.73
CA GLU A 191 24.53 7.20 27.30
C GLU A 191 24.76 5.89 28.05
N LYS A 192 23.70 5.19 28.45
CA LYS A 192 23.80 3.94 29.23
C LYS A 192 23.75 2.70 28.35
N VAL A 193 24.63 1.76 28.66
CA VAL A 193 24.71 0.46 28.00
C VAL A 193 24.79 -0.65 29.05
N LEU A 194 24.41 -1.87 28.67
CA LEU A 194 24.63 -3.04 29.51
C LEU A 194 26.13 -3.28 29.67
N ASP A 195 26.62 -3.13 30.90
CA ASP A 195 28.03 -3.19 31.29
C ASP A 195 28.23 -4.27 32.37
N SER A 196 29.28 -5.08 32.23
CA SER A 196 29.70 -6.02 33.28
C SER A 196 30.82 -5.38 34.09
N HIS A 197 30.64 -5.28 35.40
CA HIS A 197 31.56 -4.52 36.27
C HIS A 197 33.05 -4.89 36.07
N GLU A 198 33.90 -3.88 35.86
CA GLU A 198 35.29 -4.04 35.39
C GLU A 198 36.18 -4.90 36.30
N SER A 199 35.92 -4.91 37.61
CA SER A 199 36.77 -5.60 38.59
C SER A 199 36.59 -7.13 38.65
N GLY A 200 35.67 -7.70 37.86
CA GLY A 200 35.47 -9.14 37.82
C GLY A 200 34.60 -9.51 36.63
N MET A 201 35.17 -10.19 35.64
CA MET A 201 34.41 -10.87 34.60
C MET A 201 34.00 -12.29 35.03
N GLY A 202 34.22 -12.63 36.31
CA GLY A 202 33.92 -13.94 36.87
C GLY A 202 32.48 -14.05 37.39
N ASP A 203 32.10 -15.28 37.74
CA ASP A 203 30.79 -15.60 38.30
C ASP A 203 30.42 -14.69 39.46
N GLY A 204 29.24 -14.07 39.36
CA GLY A 204 28.69 -13.22 40.41
C GLY A 204 28.87 -11.72 40.17
N ALA A 205 29.64 -11.33 39.17
CA ALA A 205 29.84 -9.93 38.87
C ALA A 205 28.55 -9.27 38.36
N PRO A 206 28.15 -8.11 38.88
CA PRO A 206 26.91 -7.47 38.46
C PRO A 206 26.99 -6.97 37.02
N ALA A 207 25.88 -7.09 36.30
CA ALA A 207 25.67 -6.48 35.00
C ALA A 207 24.69 -5.30 35.16
N ASN A 208 25.17 -4.08 34.97
CA ASN A 208 24.40 -2.86 35.23
C ASN A 208 24.32 -1.98 33.97
N ALA A 209 23.39 -1.03 33.97
CA ALA A 209 23.42 0.06 33.00
C ALA A 209 24.54 1.05 33.39
N TYR A 210 25.52 1.27 32.52
CA TYR A 210 26.65 2.16 32.78
C TYR A 210 26.96 3.06 31.60
N THR A 211 27.63 4.19 31.83
CA THR A 211 27.98 5.13 30.77
C THR A 211 28.89 4.45 29.74
N TYR A 212 28.54 4.58 28.47
CA TYR A 212 29.29 3.99 27.37
C TYR A 212 30.73 4.52 27.31
N HIS A 213 31.70 3.62 27.34
CA HIS A 213 33.15 3.92 27.29
C HIS A 213 33.89 3.02 26.30
N GLU A 214 33.17 2.31 25.45
CA GLU A 214 33.67 1.38 24.42
C GLU A 214 34.45 0.16 24.95
N GLY A 215 34.54 0.01 26.27
CA GLY A 215 35.21 -1.10 26.92
C GLY A 215 34.64 -2.45 26.50
N SER A 216 35.51 -3.45 26.39
CA SER A 216 35.13 -4.81 26.02
C SER A 216 34.08 -5.46 26.95
N ASN A 217 33.95 -4.96 28.19
CA ASN A 217 32.93 -5.32 29.17
C ASN A 217 31.53 -4.74 28.86
N GLN A 218 31.40 -3.88 27.85
CA GLN A 218 30.12 -3.37 27.31
C GLN A 218 29.71 -4.05 26.00
N GLN A 219 30.57 -4.95 25.49
CA GLN A 219 30.33 -5.67 24.24
C GLN A 219 29.73 -7.05 24.53
N ARG A 220 28.74 -7.45 23.74
CA ARG A 220 27.92 -8.64 23.93
C ARG A 220 27.89 -9.51 22.69
N VAL A 221 28.02 -10.82 22.85
CA VAL A 221 27.78 -11.78 21.77
C VAL A 221 26.42 -12.43 22.03
N ILE A 222 25.51 -12.33 21.06
CA ILE A 222 24.16 -12.88 21.15
C ILE A 222 24.17 -14.18 20.34
N ASN A 223 23.94 -15.31 21.03
CA ASN A 223 23.91 -16.62 20.41
C ASN A 223 22.49 -17.20 20.50
N ASP A 224 21.96 -17.61 19.35
CA ASP A 224 20.70 -18.34 19.28
C ASP A 224 20.83 -19.69 20.00
N LEU A 225 19.82 -20.03 20.80
CA LEU A 225 19.72 -21.34 21.40
C LEU A 225 18.97 -22.27 20.46
N LYS A 226 19.63 -23.34 20.02
CA LYS A 226 18.95 -24.41 19.29
C LYS A 226 18.02 -25.15 20.24
N THR A 227 16.74 -24.79 20.20
CA THR A 227 15.66 -25.51 20.86
C THR A 227 15.12 -26.58 19.92
N SER A 228 14.58 -27.67 20.48
CA SER A 228 13.82 -28.65 19.69
C SER A 228 12.46 -28.11 19.25
N ASP A 229 11.99 -27.05 19.91
CA ASP A 229 10.77 -26.33 19.58
C ASP A 229 11.11 -25.16 18.64
N PRO A 230 10.69 -25.21 17.36
CA PRO A 230 10.96 -24.15 16.39
C PRO A 230 10.25 -22.84 16.73
N ASP A 231 9.24 -22.84 17.60
CA ASP A 231 8.52 -21.64 18.03
C ASP A 231 9.19 -20.95 19.24
N GLU A 232 10.29 -21.52 19.75
CA GLU A 232 10.99 -21.03 20.92
C GLU A 232 12.23 -20.20 20.57
N ASP A 233 12.01 -18.93 20.21
CA ASP A 233 13.07 -17.95 19.96
C ASP A 233 13.77 -17.51 21.26
N ARG A 234 14.77 -18.30 21.67
CA ARG A 234 15.63 -17.99 22.83
C ARG A 234 17.05 -17.69 22.41
N VAL A 235 17.68 -16.75 23.11
CA VAL A 235 19.08 -16.39 22.95
C VAL A 235 19.81 -16.42 24.28
N LYS A 236 21.14 -16.53 24.22
CA LYS A 236 22.05 -16.21 25.33
C LYS A 236 22.84 -14.96 25.01
N ILE A 237 23.04 -14.13 26.04
CA ILE A 237 23.78 -12.88 25.95
C ILE A 237 25.12 -13.07 26.68
N PHE A 238 26.20 -13.22 25.91
CA PHE A 238 27.56 -13.42 26.43
C PHE A 238 28.33 -12.11 26.52
N GLY A 239 29.19 -11.94 27.51
CA GLY A 239 30.23 -10.91 27.48
C GLY A 239 31.31 -11.26 26.46
N ALA A 240 31.66 -10.34 25.56
CA ALA A 240 32.57 -10.62 24.42
C ALA A 240 33.97 -11.12 24.84
N ARG A 241 34.45 -10.76 26.04
CA ARG A 241 35.75 -11.21 26.58
C ARG A 241 35.70 -12.34 27.58
N ALA A 242 34.59 -12.48 28.31
CA ALA A 242 34.55 -13.28 29.53
C ALA A 242 34.11 -14.73 29.32
N HIS A 243 33.49 -15.03 28.18
CA HIS A 243 32.67 -16.24 27.98
C HIS A 243 31.58 -16.44 29.07
N ALA A 244 31.35 -15.45 29.93
CA ALA A 244 30.26 -15.43 30.90
C ALA A 244 28.97 -14.97 30.22
N VAL A 245 27.85 -15.55 30.64
CA VAL A 245 26.49 -15.24 30.19
C VAL A 245 25.78 -14.35 31.22
N VAL A 246 24.94 -13.44 30.75
CA VAL A 246 24.08 -12.61 31.61
C VAL A 246 22.96 -13.50 32.17
N GLN A 247 22.89 -13.62 33.49
CA GLN A 247 21.92 -14.40 34.25
C GLN A 247 21.06 -13.50 35.13
N VAL A 248 19.78 -13.81 35.28
CA VAL A 248 18.94 -13.24 36.34
C VAL A 248 19.11 -14.06 37.62
N ILE A 249 19.52 -13.42 38.71
CA ILE A 249 19.46 -14.01 40.05
C ILE A 249 18.19 -13.48 40.72
N GLN A 250 17.25 -14.39 40.97
CA GLN A 250 15.95 -14.06 41.51
C GLN A 250 16.07 -13.65 42.99
N GLY A 251 15.77 -12.37 43.28
CA GLY A 251 15.50 -11.89 44.63
C GLY A 251 14.00 -11.92 44.94
N PRO A 252 13.60 -11.66 46.21
CA PRO A 252 12.21 -11.73 46.64
C PRO A 252 11.28 -10.65 46.04
N ALA A 253 11.83 -9.57 45.47
CA ALA A 253 11.06 -8.48 44.85
C ALA A 253 11.58 -8.03 43.48
N PHE A 254 12.86 -8.25 43.18
CA PHE A 254 13.49 -7.91 41.91
C PHE A 254 14.63 -8.88 41.62
N GLY A 255 14.91 -9.10 40.34
CA GLY A 255 16.09 -9.84 39.90
C GLY A 255 17.29 -8.91 39.79
N THR A 256 18.47 -9.37 40.21
CA THR A 256 19.73 -8.71 39.87
C THR A 256 20.39 -9.45 38.71
N LEU A 257 20.95 -8.70 37.75
CA LEU A 257 21.67 -9.29 36.63
C LEU A 257 23.12 -9.52 37.03
N GLN A 258 23.63 -10.69 36.69
CA GLN A 258 25.03 -11.02 36.94
C GLN A 258 25.64 -11.75 35.75
N ALA A 259 26.93 -11.54 35.52
CA ALA A 259 27.73 -12.41 34.68
C ALA A 259 27.98 -13.72 35.42
N GLN A 260 27.70 -14.83 34.75
CA GLN A 260 27.83 -16.19 35.29
C GLN A 260 28.39 -17.11 34.22
N THR A 261 29.09 -18.17 34.63
CA THR A 261 29.47 -19.26 33.73
C THR A 261 28.21 -19.89 33.14
N ASP A 262 28.24 -20.22 31.85
CA ASP A 262 27.10 -20.86 31.18
C ASP A 262 26.81 -22.23 31.80
N LYS A 263 25.62 -22.35 32.39
CA LYS A 263 25.06 -23.56 33.02
C LYS A 263 24.03 -24.25 32.13
N GLY A 264 23.70 -23.68 30.96
CA GLY A 264 22.74 -24.26 30.03
C GLY A 264 21.28 -24.23 30.48
N ASN A 265 20.94 -23.46 31.52
CA ASN A 265 19.59 -23.43 32.07
C ASN A 265 18.77 -22.20 31.59
N THR A 266 17.49 -22.18 31.93
CA THR A 266 16.53 -21.14 31.52
C THR A 266 16.80 -19.78 32.15
N SER A 267 17.42 -19.75 33.34
CA SER A 267 17.77 -18.50 34.05
C SER A 267 18.81 -17.62 33.33
N GLN A 268 19.46 -18.20 32.32
CA GLN A 268 20.48 -17.56 31.46
C GLN A 268 19.98 -17.34 30.02
N SER A 269 18.71 -17.65 29.78
CA SER A 269 18.09 -17.54 28.46
C SER A 269 17.18 -16.31 28.39
N TRP A 270 17.19 -15.66 27.24
CA TRP A 270 16.48 -14.42 26.98
C TRP A 270 15.65 -14.55 25.71
N ARG A 271 14.60 -13.74 25.58
CA ARG A 271 13.88 -13.56 24.32
C ARG A 271 14.08 -12.12 23.87
N LEU A 272 14.40 -11.94 22.59
CA LEU A 272 14.50 -10.62 21.97
C LEU A 272 13.23 -10.38 21.18
N HIS A 273 12.38 -9.50 21.70
CA HIS A 273 11.17 -9.09 21.00
C HIS A 273 11.46 -7.77 20.31
N GLN A 274 11.31 -7.70 18.99
CA GLN A 274 11.37 -6.42 18.31
C GLN A 274 10.28 -5.50 18.87
N TYR A 275 10.68 -4.30 19.30
CA TYR A 275 9.76 -3.28 19.75
C TYR A 275 8.81 -2.95 18.59
N PRO A 276 7.49 -2.91 18.83
CA PRO A 276 6.54 -2.56 17.79
C PRO A 276 6.75 -1.09 17.41
N PHE A 277 7.50 -0.85 16.34
CA PHE A 277 7.56 0.48 15.74
C PHE A 277 6.28 0.72 14.99
N THR A 278 5.55 1.75 15.42
CA THR A 278 4.44 2.23 14.62
C THR A 278 4.96 2.99 13.41
N PRO A 279 4.33 2.81 12.24
CA PRO A 279 4.64 3.63 11.09
C PRO A 279 4.47 5.11 11.44
N VAL A 280 5.41 5.93 10.99
CA VAL A 280 5.31 7.41 10.99
C VAL A 280 4.29 7.92 9.96
N TYR A 281 3.70 7.01 9.19
CA TYR A 281 2.63 7.26 8.22
C TYR A 281 1.27 7.31 8.90
N TRP A 282 0.26 7.83 8.20
CA TRP A 282 -1.13 7.68 8.64
C TRP A 282 -1.54 6.21 8.64
N THR A 283 -2.12 5.79 9.75
CA THR A 283 -2.55 4.41 9.98
C THR A 283 -3.93 4.42 10.63
N THR A 284 -4.70 3.37 10.41
CA THR A 284 -5.87 3.10 11.24
C THR A 284 -5.45 2.19 12.39
N ILE A 285 -6.07 2.35 13.56
CA ILE A 285 -5.76 1.59 14.76
C ILE A 285 -6.99 0.73 15.06
N GLN A 286 -6.93 -0.57 14.76
CA GLN A 286 -8.04 -1.51 14.90
C GLN A 286 -7.91 -2.34 16.17
N ASN A 287 -9.00 -2.49 16.91
CA ASN A 287 -9.05 -3.37 18.06
C ASN A 287 -9.18 -4.84 17.63
N LEU A 288 -8.35 -5.73 18.17
CA LEU A 288 -8.36 -7.14 17.80
C LEU A 288 -9.56 -7.92 18.34
N LYS A 289 -10.26 -7.43 19.38
CA LYS A 289 -11.45 -8.12 19.90
C LYS A 289 -12.70 -7.76 19.11
N SER A 290 -12.90 -6.47 18.85
CA SER A 290 -14.15 -5.99 18.24
C SER A 290 -14.07 -5.75 16.75
N GLY A 291 -12.88 -5.71 16.15
CA GLY A 291 -12.68 -5.32 14.76
C GLY A 291 -12.93 -3.83 14.49
N THR A 292 -13.31 -3.04 15.50
CA THR A 292 -13.56 -1.61 15.35
C THR A 292 -12.27 -0.80 15.41
N PHE A 293 -12.29 0.36 14.76
CA PHE A 293 -11.18 1.30 14.68
C PHE A 293 -11.32 2.42 15.70
N LEU A 294 -10.17 2.92 16.15
CA LEU A 294 -10.09 4.16 16.91
C LEU A 294 -10.55 5.33 16.02
N ARG A 295 -11.55 6.07 16.47
CA ARG A 295 -12.11 7.23 15.76
C ARG A 295 -12.15 8.45 16.65
N GLN A 296 -11.90 9.61 16.08
CA GLN A 296 -12.23 10.87 16.69
C GLN A 296 -13.65 11.31 16.31
N ASP A 297 -14.50 11.53 17.31
CA ASP A 297 -15.79 12.21 17.13
C ASP A 297 -15.79 13.48 17.97
N SER A 298 -15.58 14.63 17.32
CA SER A 298 -15.35 15.91 17.98
C SER A 298 -14.18 15.81 19.00
N SER A 299 -14.42 16.04 20.30
CA SER A 299 -13.43 15.89 21.37
C SER A 299 -13.40 14.50 22.01
N SER A 300 -14.26 13.59 21.56
CA SER A 300 -14.30 12.23 22.07
C SER A 300 -13.49 11.29 21.18
N VAL A 301 -12.90 10.27 21.79
CA VAL A 301 -12.29 9.15 21.06
C VAL A 301 -13.22 7.95 21.25
N THR A 302 -13.78 7.46 20.16
CA THR A 302 -14.82 6.44 20.14
C THR A 302 -14.42 5.30 19.21
N PRO A 303 -14.97 4.09 19.39
CA PRO A 303 -14.81 3.04 18.40
C PRO A 303 -15.67 3.32 17.16
N SER A 304 -15.23 2.83 16.00
CA SER A 304 -15.93 2.95 14.72
C SER A 304 -15.78 1.68 13.91
N SER A 305 -16.86 1.18 13.31
CA SER A 305 -16.77 0.06 12.35
C SER A 305 -16.14 0.47 11.01
N GLY A 306 -16.21 1.75 10.63
CA GLY A 306 -15.68 2.25 9.36
C GLY A 306 -14.26 2.78 9.48
N ALA A 307 -13.28 2.10 8.87
CA ALA A 307 -11.97 2.68 8.53
C ALA A 307 -11.10 1.82 7.61
N ALA A 308 -11.37 0.51 7.46
CA ALA A 308 -10.41 -0.38 6.81
C ALA A 308 -10.00 0.11 5.40
N ASN A 309 -10.94 0.71 4.66
CA ASN A 309 -10.72 0.98 3.24
C ASN A 309 -11.27 2.35 2.74
N ALA A 310 -11.69 3.27 3.62
CA ALA A 310 -12.21 4.61 3.27
C ALA A 310 -11.24 5.72 3.73
N LEU A 311 -11.04 6.82 2.96
CA LEU A 311 -10.45 8.06 3.50
C LEU A 311 -11.44 8.76 4.45
N ASP A 312 -11.73 8.14 5.58
CA ASP A 312 -12.28 8.83 6.74
C ASP A 312 -11.10 9.34 7.57
N PHE A 313 -10.80 10.63 7.50
CA PHE A 313 -9.67 11.22 8.24
C PHE A 313 -9.84 11.15 9.77
N SER A 314 -11.06 10.91 10.27
CA SER A 314 -11.32 10.82 11.71
C SER A 314 -10.82 9.51 12.33
N VAL A 315 -10.53 8.49 11.53
CA VAL A 315 -9.99 7.18 11.96
C VAL A 315 -8.51 6.99 11.60
N GLN A 316 -7.90 8.01 11.01
CA GLN A 316 -6.49 7.97 10.63
C GLN A 316 -5.67 8.70 11.67
N TRP A 317 -4.70 7.99 12.20
CA TRP A 317 -3.83 8.44 13.27
C TRP A 317 -2.39 8.39 12.81
N ARG A 318 -1.57 9.26 13.37
CA ARG A 318 -0.12 9.24 13.21
C ARG A 318 0.50 9.16 14.59
N PHE A 319 1.45 8.25 14.75
CA PHE A 319 2.27 8.17 15.94
C PHE A 319 3.41 9.18 15.81
N VAL A 320 3.34 10.26 16.57
CA VAL A 320 4.37 11.30 16.59
C VAL A 320 5.23 11.09 17.85
N PRO A 321 6.48 10.63 17.71
CA PRO A 321 7.37 10.40 18.86
C PRO A 321 7.62 11.70 19.64
N ASP A 322 7.71 11.60 20.96
CA ASP A 322 8.07 12.73 21.81
C ASP A 322 9.56 13.07 21.67
N ARG A 323 9.88 14.37 21.72
CA ARG A 323 11.25 14.86 21.57
C ARG A 323 12.16 14.41 22.72
N SER A 324 11.64 14.36 23.94
CA SER A 324 12.42 13.99 25.14
C SER A 324 12.43 12.48 25.37
N GLN A 325 11.40 11.78 24.89
CA GLN A 325 11.19 10.35 25.11
C GLN A 325 10.72 9.71 23.80
N PRO A 326 11.63 9.38 22.87
CA PRO A 326 11.27 8.96 21.51
C PRO A 326 10.50 7.62 21.43
N HIS A 327 10.48 6.86 22.51
CA HIS A 327 9.67 5.65 22.68
C HIS A 327 8.25 5.93 23.21
N HIS A 328 7.93 7.20 23.50
CA HIS A 328 6.59 7.67 23.81
C HIS A 328 6.04 8.46 22.63
N TYR A 329 4.76 8.27 22.35
CA TYR A 329 4.13 8.78 21.15
C TYR A 329 2.89 9.60 21.51
N ARG A 330 2.67 10.66 20.73
CA ARG A 330 1.38 11.32 20.61
C ARG A 330 0.63 10.68 19.46
N LEU A 331 -0.62 10.28 19.70
CA LEU A 331 -1.50 9.82 18.64
C LEU A 331 -2.24 11.05 18.08
N VAL A 332 -1.81 11.52 16.92
CA VAL A 332 -2.36 12.71 16.26
C VAL A 332 -3.40 12.28 15.23
N ASN A 333 -4.60 12.86 15.26
CA ASN A 333 -5.63 12.58 14.27
C ASN A 333 -5.41 13.36 12.97
N ARG A 334 -5.65 12.75 11.80
CA ARG A 334 -5.46 13.40 10.49
C ARG A 334 -6.45 14.53 10.23
N GLY A 335 -7.70 14.38 10.64
CA GLY A 335 -8.76 15.34 10.34
C GLY A 335 -8.65 16.63 11.12
N THR A 336 -8.17 16.57 12.36
CA THR A 336 -8.19 17.71 13.29
C THR A 336 -6.82 18.14 13.80
N ASN A 337 -5.78 17.33 13.60
CA ASN A 337 -4.48 17.44 14.28
C ASN A 337 -4.55 17.40 15.82
N TRP A 338 -5.66 16.93 16.40
CA TRP A 338 -5.80 16.77 17.85
C TRP A 338 -5.05 15.53 18.33
N VAL A 339 -4.60 15.56 19.57
CA VAL A 339 -3.90 14.45 20.24
C VAL A 339 -4.84 13.69 21.15
N VAL A 340 -4.63 12.37 21.24
CA VAL A 340 -5.32 11.51 22.23
C VAL A 340 -4.77 11.79 23.63
N LEU A 341 -5.66 12.09 24.58
CA LEU A 341 -5.36 12.41 25.97
C LEU A 341 -5.97 11.36 26.92
N GLY A 342 -5.14 10.79 27.79
CA GLY A 342 -5.58 10.01 28.95
C GLY A 342 -5.65 10.89 30.19
N ARG A 343 -6.79 10.91 30.89
CA ARG A 343 -6.99 11.77 32.08
C ARG A 343 -6.58 11.04 33.36
N SER A 344 -5.76 11.67 34.21
CA SER A 344 -5.32 11.05 35.47
C SER A 344 -6.45 10.86 36.50
N THR A 345 -7.51 11.64 36.39
CA THR A 345 -8.66 11.62 37.31
C THR A 345 -9.82 10.76 36.82
N SER A 346 -9.77 10.26 35.59
CA SER A 346 -10.87 9.51 34.97
C SER A 346 -10.34 8.59 33.88
N PRO A 347 -10.87 7.36 33.74
CA PRO A 347 -10.47 6.47 32.65
C PRO A 347 -10.88 7.00 31.26
N THR A 348 -11.63 8.11 31.16
CA THR A 348 -12.03 8.69 29.88
C THR A 348 -10.82 9.08 29.02
N VAL A 349 -10.90 8.74 27.74
CA VAL A 349 -9.96 9.19 26.71
C VAL A 349 -10.64 10.24 25.82
N THR A 350 -9.96 11.35 25.60
CA THR A 350 -10.46 12.47 24.79
C THR A 350 -9.46 12.83 23.70
N ALA A 351 -9.91 13.53 22.66
CA ALA A 351 -9.05 14.20 21.70
C ALA A 351 -9.11 15.71 21.96
N ALA A 352 -7.97 16.38 21.97
CA ALA A 352 -7.92 17.84 22.11
C ALA A 352 -6.75 18.44 21.34
N GLU A 353 -6.81 19.76 21.10
CA GLU A 353 -5.64 20.50 20.65
C GLU A 353 -4.48 20.33 21.63
N ARG A 354 -3.27 20.31 21.09
CA ARG A 354 -2.07 20.13 21.90
C ARG A 354 -1.90 21.30 22.87
N ASN A 355 -2.00 21.02 24.17
CA ASN A 355 -1.63 21.94 25.23
C ASN A 355 -0.36 21.43 25.94
N PRO A 356 0.77 22.15 25.86
CA PRO A 356 2.02 21.75 26.53
C PRO A 356 1.91 21.62 28.06
N GLU A 357 0.91 22.27 28.69
CA GLU A 357 0.68 22.18 30.13
C GLU A 357 -0.15 20.96 30.53
N GLU A 358 -0.92 20.40 29.59
CA GLU A 358 -1.78 19.25 29.84
C GLU A 358 -0.95 17.96 29.74
N ARG A 359 -0.95 17.19 30.84
CA ARG A 359 -0.25 15.89 30.89
C ARG A 359 -1.18 14.78 30.42
N GLY A 360 -0.62 13.72 29.86
CA GLY A 360 -1.36 12.52 29.45
C GLY A 360 -1.58 12.40 27.94
N ASP A 361 -0.93 13.23 27.13
CA ASP A 361 -0.86 13.12 25.66
C ASP A 361 0.17 12.09 25.17
N LEU A 362 1.01 11.57 26.07
CA LEU A 362 2.08 10.63 25.77
C LEU A 362 1.67 9.18 26.07
N TRP A 363 1.86 8.33 25.06
CA TRP A 363 1.52 6.91 25.08
C TRP A 363 2.74 6.06 24.72
N ALA A 364 3.05 5.07 25.54
CA ALA A 364 3.99 4.00 25.22
C ALA A 364 3.30 2.92 24.39
N ILE A 365 4.07 2.19 23.59
CA ILE A 365 3.56 1.05 22.83
C ILE A 365 4.15 -0.22 23.42
N GLU A 366 3.29 -1.14 23.82
CA GLU A 366 3.65 -2.42 24.41
C GLU A 366 3.23 -3.57 23.49
N ARG A 367 3.90 -4.73 23.52
CA ARG A 367 3.41 -5.91 22.79
C ARG A 367 2.33 -6.57 23.64
N ALA A 368 1.20 -6.85 23.01
CA ALA A 368 0.07 -7.49 23.67
C ALA A 368 -0.51 -8.57 22.76
N GLY A 369 -0.19 -9.84 23.04
CA GLY A 369 -0.63 -10.98 22.25
C GLY A 369 -0.20 -10.89 20.78
N GLN A 370 -1.19 -10.86 19.89
CA GLN A 370 -1.00 -10.73 18.43
C GLN A 370 -0.89 -9.27 17.96
N GLY A 371 -1.12 -8.31 18.85
CA GLY A 371 -1.10 -6.88 18.54
C GLY A 371 -0.21 -6.08 19.48
N ILE A 372 -0.58 -4.81 19.64
CA ILE A 372 0.05 -3.83 20.53
C ILE A 372 -0.94 -3.37 21.60
N ALA A 373 -0.44 -3.04 22.79
CA ALA A 373 -1.13 -2.20 23.75
C ALA A 373 -0.61 -0.77 23.63
N ILE A 374 -1.49 0.21 23.82
CA ILE A 374 -1.15 1.64 23.75
C ILE A 374 -1.37 2.19 25.15
N VAL A 375 -0.29 2.38 25.91
CA VAL A 375 -0.34 2.61 27.36
C VAL A 375 -0.03 4.06 27.69
N ASN A 376 -0.93 4.73 28.40
CA ASN A 376 -0.70 6.11 28.79
C ASN A 376 0.42 6.20 29.81
N THR A 377 1.40 7.07 29.55
CA THR A 377 2.62 7.18 30.39
C THR A 377 2.36 7.81 31.76
N ILE A 378 1.25 8.52 31.95
CA ILE A 378 0.90 9.18 33.21
C ILE A 378 -0.08 8.32 34.02
N THR A 379 -1.13 7.81 33.38
CA THR A 379 -2.16 7.02 34.09
C THR A 379 -1.78 5.56 34.22
N VAL A 380 -0.81 5.09 33.43
CA VAL A 380 -0.43 3.67 33.28
C VAL A 380 -1.61 2.82 32.75
N GLY A 381 -2.69 3.48 32.29
CA GLY A 381 -3.85 2.83 31.69
C GLY A 381 -3.59 2.51 30.22
N ALA A 382 -3.88 1.28 29.81
CA ALA A 382 -3.91 0.89 28.42
C ALA A 382 -5.19 1.41 27.76
N LEU A 383 -5.07 1.89 26.52
CA LEU A 383 -6.19 2.18 25.65
C LEU A 383 -7.00 0.90 25.46
N ASP A 384 -8.22 0.87 25.96
CA ASP A 384 -9.06 -0.32 26.08
C ASP A 384 -10.44 -0.06 25.49
N HIS A 385 -10.97 -1.09 24.83
CA HIS A 385 -12.33 -1.13 24.33
C HIS A 385 -13.30 -1.50 25.47
N PHE A 386 -13.78 -0.47 26.18
CA PHE A 386 -14.59 -0.63 27.38
C PHE A 386 -16.11 -0.73 27.07
N ALA A 387 -16.89 -1.21 28.05
CA ALA A 387 -18.34 -1.34 27.98
C ALA A 387 -18.85 -2.07 26.72
N SER A 388 -18.34 -3.29 26.49
CA SER A 388 -18.65 -4.12 25.31
C SER A 388 -18.33 -3.43 23.98
N GLY A 389 -17.41 -2.49 24.01
CA GLY A 389 -16.93 -1.83 22.82
C GLY A 389 -17.71 -0.61 22.36
N THR A 390 -18.41 0.04 23.28
CA THR A 390 -19.15 1.29 23.00
C THR A 390 -18.32 2.53 23.32
N THR A 391 -17.23 2.39 24.08
CA THR A 391 -16.39 3.49 24.55
C THR A 391 -14.91 3.13 24.47
N ILE A 392 -14.05 4.14 24.37
CA ILE A 392 -12.60 4.00 24.52
C ILE A 392 -12.17 4.63 25.83
N GLU A 393 -11.48 3.86 26.66
CA GLU A 393 -11.00 4.30 27.98
C GLU A 393 -9.53 3.92 28.19
N ALA A 394 -8.85 4.59 29.11
CA ALA A 394 -7.52 4.26 29.61
C ALA A 394 -7.67 3.43 30.89
N TYR A 395 -7.86 2.12 30.75
CA TYR A 395 -8.11 1.20 31.86
C TYR A 395 -6.78 0.62 32.39
N PRO A 396 -6.66 0.23 33.67
CA PRO A 396 -5.44 -0.41 34.18
C PRO A 396 -4.94 -1.52 33.24
N ASN A 397 -3.66 -1.46 32.88
CA ASN A 397 -3.05 -2.46 32.00
C ASN A 397 -3.06 -3.84 32.68
N THR A 398 -4.06 -4.66 32.38
CA THR A 398 -4.22 -6.01 32.96
C THR A 398 -3.30 -7.06 32.30
N GLY A 399 -2.30 -6.63 31.52
CA GLY A 399 -1.35 -7.50 30.84
C GLY A 399 -1.92 -8.15 29.58
N ILE A 400 -1.09 -8.89 28.86
CA ILE A 400 -1.29 -9.36 27.47
C ILE A 400 -2.55 -10.19 27.18
N ASP A 401 -3.32 -10.62 28.18
CA ASP A 401 -4.43 -11.58 28.00
C ASP A 401 -5.74 -10.93 27.54
N SER A 402 -5.93 -9.62 27.77
CA SER A 402 -7.18 -8.96 27.39
C SER A 402 -7.14 -8.47 25.94
N ARG A 403 -7.84 -9.17 25.05
CA ARG A 403 -8.00 -8.72 23.66
C ARG A 403 -8.65 -7.33 23.53
N ASN A 404 -9.30 -6.80 24.57
CA ASN A 404 -9.90 -5.46 24.54
C ASN A 404 -8.86 -4.32 24.44
N HIS A 405 -7.63 -4.51 24.89
CA HIS A 405 -6.56 -3.52 24.76
C HIS A 405 -5.51 -3.90 23.71
N GLN A 406 -5.75 -4.98 22.95
CA GLN A 406 -4.87 -5.37 21.85
C GLN A 406 -5.34 -4.67 20.57
N TRP A 407 -4.42 -3.95 19.96
CA TRP A 407 -4.65 -3.18 18.75
C TRP A 407 -3.73 -3.66 17.63
N VAL A 408 -4.12 -3.44 16.39
CA VAL A 408 -3.27 -3.58 15.21
C VAL A 408 -3.29 -2.27 14.44
N THR A 409 -2.13 -1.85 13.95
CA THR A 409 -2.02 -0.66 13.09
C THR A 409 -2.00 -1.10 11.64
N ILE A 410 -2.93 -0.60 10.84
CA ILE A 410 -3.00 -0.89 9.41
C ILE A 410 -2.52 0.36 8.67
N GLN A 411 -1.38 0.26 7.99
CA GLN A 411 -0.87 1.37 7.20
C GLN A 411 -1.85 1.66 6.06
N LEU A 412 -2.33 2.91 6.00
CA LEU A 412 -3.15 3.33 4.89
C LEU A 412 -2.24 3.54 3.69
N SER A 413 -2.25 2.58 2.77
CA SER A 413 -1.84 2.85 1.40
C SER A 413 -3.12 3.02 0.59
N ASP A 414 -3.20 4.07 -0.24
CA ASP A 414 -4.31 4.30 -1.17
C ASP A 414 -4.48 3.18 -2.23
N ARG A 415 -3.83 2.03 -2.06
CA ARG A 415 -3.53 1.04 -3.10
C ARG A 415 -4.30 -0.27 -3.02
N VAL A 416 -5.19 -0.49 -2.05
CA VAL A 416 -5.98 -1.73 -2.08
C VAL A 416 -7.00 -1.61 -3.22
N PRO A 417 -6.89 -2.41 -4.31
CA PRO A 417 -7.80 -2.29 -5.43
C PRO A 417 -9.22 -2.66 -4.96
N SER A 418 -10.15 -1.74 -5.19
CA SER A 418 -11.57 -1.95 -4.94
C SER A 418 -12.33 -1.90 -6.26
N PHE A 419 -13.46 -2.60 -6.30
CA PHE A 419 -14.29 -2.74 -7.50
C PHE A 419 -15.75 -2.47 -7.18
N ALA A 420 -16.44 -1.82 -8.09
CA ALA A 420 -17.89 -1.87 -8.15
C ALA A 420 -18.32 -3.18 -8.80
N LEU A 421 -19.26 -3.88 -8.15
CA LEU A 421 -19.88 -5.09 -8.68
C LEU A 421 -21.11 -4.67 -9.49
N VAL A 422 -20.99 -4.64 -10.82
CA VAL A 422 -22.05 -4.14 -11.71
C VAL A 422 -22.82 -5.30 -12.34
N ASN A 423 -24.14 -5.31 -12.20
CA ASN A 423 -24.96 -6.35 -12.81
C ASN A 423 -25.07 -6.17 -14.32
N SER A 424 -24.79 -7.22 -15.10
CA SER A 424 -24.76 -7.15 -16.57
C SER A 424 -26.10 -6.84 -17.23
N ARG A 425 -27.21 -7.20 -16.57
CA ARG A 425 -28.56 -7.01 -17.11
C ARG A 425 -29.04 -5.59 -16.86
N THR A 426 -28.78 -5.07 -15.67
CA THR A 426 -29.40 -3.80 -15.22
C THR A 426 -28.44 -2.63 -15.18
N GLY A 427 -27.13 -2.86 -15.28
CA GLY A 427 -26.10 -1.83 -15.18
C GLY A 427 -26.00 -1.18 -13.80
N ARG A 428 -26.70 -1.74 -12.80
CA ARG A 428 -26.72 -1.25 -11.43
C ARG A 428 -25.54 -1.86 -10.65
N SER A 429 -24.89 -1.03 -9.84
CA SER A 429 -23.80 -1.42 -8.98
C SER A 429 -24.33 -1.93 -7.64
N LEU A 430 -23.72 -2.95 -7.07
CA LEU A 430 -23.98 -3.40 -5.71
C LEU A 430 -23.59 -2.29 -4.72
N THR A 431 -24.52 -1.86 -3.89
CA THR A 431 -24.40 -0.67 -3.04
C THR A 431 -24.66 -1.02 -1.59
N LEU A 432 -23.74 -0.64 -0.70
CA LEU A 432 -23.97 -0.64 0.73
C LEU A 432 -24.95 0.47 1.10
N LYS A 433 -26.09 0.13 1.70
CA LYS A 433 -27.04 1.08 2.25
C LYS A 433 -26.70 1.34 3.72
N SER A 434 -26.43 2.60 4.05
CA SER A 434 -26.35 3.03 5.45
C SER A 434 -27.63 2.64 6.16
N SER A 435 -27.47 1.87 7.24
CA SER A 435 -28.55 1.44 8.12
C SER A 435 -28.36 2.07 9.49
N HIS A 436 -29.45 2.18 10.25
CA HIS A 436 -29.40 2.69 11.61
C HIS A 436 -28.84 1.65 12.60
N SER A 437 -28.75 0.38 12.19
CA SER A 437 -28.11 -0.68 12.95
C SER A 437 -26.61 -0.72 12.60
N PRO A 438 -25.71 -0.70 13.59
CA PRO A 438 -24.26 -0.74 13.35
C PRO A 438 -23.78 -2.08 12.76
N ASP A 439 -24.51 -3.17 13.01
CA ASP A 439 -24.07 -4.53 12.64
C ASP A 439 -24.73 -5.06 11.36
N GLU A 440 -25.82 -4.43 10.92
CA GLU A 440 -26.60 -4.89 9.77
C GLU A 440 -26.71 -3.75 8.77
N HIS A 441 -25.98 -3.84 7.66
CA HIS A 441 -26.13 -2.91 6.55
C HIS A 441 -26.91 -3.57 5.43
N GLY A 442 -28.02 -2.93 5.04
CA GLY A 442 -28.77 -3.36 3.88
C GLY A 442 -27.91 -3.28 2.63
N VAL A 443 -28.01 -4.24 1.73
CA VAL A 443 -27.37 -4.15 0.42
C VAL A 443 -28.45 -3.93 -0.63
N THR A 444 -28.25 -2.91 -1.45
CA THR A 444 -29.14 -2.55 -2.56
C THR A 444 -28.32 -2.56 -3.85
N THR A 445 -28.93 -2.23 -4.98
CA THR A 445 -28.17 -1.84 -6.16
C THR A 445 -28.56 -0.45 -6.58
N SER A 446 -27.60 0.38 -7.02
CA SER A 446 -27.85 1.75 -7.47
C SER A 446 -27.50 1.92 -8.95
N PRO A 447 -28.23 2.75 -9.71
CA PRO A 447 -27.94 2.96 -11.13
C PRO A 447 -26.70 3.83 -11.32
N ASN A 448 -25.70 3.34 -12.07
CA ASN A 448 -24.59 4.11 -12.62
C ASN A 448 -23.66 4.83 -11.63
N VAL A 449 -23.51 4.34 -10.40
CA VAL A 449 -22.67 5.01 -9.39
C VAL A 449 -21.43 4.19 -9.03
N VAL A 450 -20.61 3.78 -10.00
CA VAL A 450 -19.46 2.92 -9.67
C VAL A 450 -18.39 3.65 -8.83
N ASP A 451 -18.20 4.96 -8.98
CA ASP A 451 -17.12 5.68 -8.28
C ASP A 451 -17.50 6.09 -6.83
N ASP A 452 -18.77 5.94 -6.46
CA ASP A 452 -19.20 6.16 -5.07
C ASP A 452 -18.69 5.03 -4.19
N TRP A 453 -18.14 5.39 -3.05
CA TRP A 453 -17.50 4.43 -2.16
C TRP A 453 -18.45 3.40 -1.60
N SER A 454 -19.73 3.74 -1.43
CA SER A 454 -20.77 2.78 -1.04
C SER A 454 -20.92 1.65 -2.07
N ASN A 455 -20.44 1.85 -3.30
CA ASN A 455 -20.41 0.84 -4.36
C ASN A 455 -19.07 0.14 -4.51
N GLN A 456 -18.05 0.51 -3.73
CA GLN A 456 -16.72 -0.06 -3.85
C GLN A 456 -16.57 -1.22 -2.88
N TRP A 457 -16.10 -2.35 -3.40
CA TRP A 457 -15.91 -3.59 -2.66
C TRP A 457 -14.48 -4.09 -2.84
N LEU A 458 -13.88 -4.53 -1.74
CA LEU A 458 -12.60 -5.22 -1.70
C LEU A 458 -12.84 -6.73 -1.79
N LEU A 459 -11.98 -7.44 -2.52
CA LEU A 459 -11.97 -8.90 -2.54
C LEU A 459 -10.75 -9.40 -1.76
N GLU A 460 -11.00 -10.00 -0.59
CA GLU A 460 -9.99 -10.67 0.23
C GLU A 460 -10.02 -12.17 -0.03
N ILE A 461 -8.87 -12.80 -0.24
CA ILE A 461 -8.76 -14.25 -0.49
C ILE A 461 -8.70 -14.97 0.86
N LEU A 462 -9.58 -15.95 1.05
CA LEU A 462 -9.72 -16.72 2.30
C LEU A 462 -9.21 -18.16 2.19
N SER A 463 -9.22 -18.72 0.98
CA SER A 463 -8.58 -20.01 0.72
C SER A 463 -7.06 -19.83 0.76
N GLY A 464 -6.35 -20.67 1.52
CA GLY A 464 -4.89 -20.68 1.54
C GLY A 464 -4.28 -20.91 0.14
N GLU A 465 -2.99 -20.62 -0.02
CA GLU A 465 -2.27 -20.75 -1.30
C GLU A 465 -2.22 -22.19 -1.87
N ASP A 466 -2.74 -23.17 -1.13
CA ASP A 466 -2.65 -24.62 -1.40
C ASP A 466 -3.50 -25.14 -2.58
N GLY A 467 -3.85 -24.30 -3.55
CA GLY A 467 -4.33 -24.77 -4.86
C GLY A 467 -5.70 -25.45 -4.89
N ALA A 468 -6.63 -25.11 -3.99
CA ALA A 468 -8.03 -25.54 -4.13
C ALA A 468 -8.63 -25.03 -5.47
N ASP A 469 -9.38 -25.88 -6.18
CA ASP A 469 -9.88 -25.65 -7.56
C ASP A 469 -10.75 -24.39 -7.76
N SER A 470 -11.12 -23.67 -6.70
CA SER A 470 -11.82 -22.38 -6.80
C SER A 470 -11.54 -21.51 -5.57
N PRO A 471 -10.96 -20.31 -5.75
CA PRO A 471 -10.61 -19.43 -4.64
C PRO A 471 -11.88 -18.95 -3.95
N ILE A 472 -11.81 -18.90 -2.63
CA ILE A 472 -12.88 -18.40 -1.78
C ILE A 472 -12.55 -16.97 -1.37
N TYR A 473 -13.49 -16.06 -1.56
CA TYR A 473 -13.33 -14.64 -1.27
C TYR A 473 -14.29 -14.19 -0.17
N ALA A 474 -13.83 -13.25 0.66
CA ALA A 474 -14.70 -12.28 1.31
C ALA A 474 -14.85 -11.07 0.40
N ILE A 475 -16.09 -10.62 0.19
CA ILE A 475 -16.41 -9.39 -0.54
C ILE A 475 -16.73 -8.31 0.50
N ILE A 476 -15.78 -7.41 0.72
CA ILE A 476 -15.76 -6.49 1.87
C ILE A 476 -16.14 -5.08 1.39
N SER A 477 -17.12 -4.45 2.03
CA SER A 477 -17.45 -3.07 1.70
C SER A 477 -16.30 -2.14 2.01
N LYS A 478 -15.96 -1.26 1.07
CA LYS A 478 -14.91 -0.26 1.25
C LYS A 478 -15.24 0.74 2.35
N VAL A 479 -16.52 1.07 2.51
CA VAL A 479 -16.98 2.10 3.45
C VAL A 479 -17.06 1.57 4.88
N SER A 480 -17.72 0.43 5.07
CA SER A 480 -18.01 -0.10 6.41
C SER A 480 -17.05 -1.19 6.87
N GLY A 481 -16.27 -1.79 5.97
CA GLY A 481 -15.50 -3.00 6.30
C GLY A 481 -16.34 -4.27 6.50
N THR A 482 -17.67 -4.19 6.40
CA THR A 482 -18.55 -5.35 6.56
C THR A 482 -18.50 -6.26 5.33
N VAL A 483 -18.63 -7.57 5.55
CA VAL A 483 -18.59 -8.58 4.48
C VAL A 483 -19.98 -8.81 3.91
N LEU A 484 -20.06 -9.00 2.59
CA LEU A 484 -21.28 -9.40 1.90
C LEU A 484 -21.75 -10.76 2.42
N ASP A 485 -22.99 -10.82 2.91
CA ASP A 485 -23.60 -11.97 3.55
C ASP A 485 -24.84 -12.43 2.79
N HIS A 486 -24.96 -13.73 2.57
CA HIS A 486 -26.21 -14.37 2.19
C HIS A 486 -27.02 -14.76 3.44
N TYR A 487 -27.59 -13.74 4.08
CA TYR A 487 -28.26 -13.86 5.36
C TYR A 487 -29.48 -14.81 5.30
N LYS A 488 -29.44 -15.86 6.11
CA LYS A 488 -30.51 -16.87 6.28
C LYS A 488 -31.05 -17.50 4.99
N ASN A 489 -30.31 -17.42 3.88
CA ASN A 489 -30.73 -17.92 2.57
C ASN A 489 -31.96 -17.20 1.99
N GLU A 490 -32.20 -15.97 2.43
CA GLU A 490 -33.36 -15.19 2.05
C GLU A 490 -32.96 -13.92 1.31
N ARG A 491 -31.94 -13.21 1.80
CA ARG A 491 -31.54 -11.89 1.28
C ARG A 491 -30.04 -11.68 1.35
N ILE A 492 -29.59 -10.63 0.65
CA ILE A 492 -28.21 -10.17 0.69
C ILE A 492 -28.12 -8.97 1.63
N ASP A 493 -27.23 -9.07 2.61
CA ASP A 493 -26.86 -8.00 3.51
C ASP A 493 -25.33 -7.82 3.50
N ALA A 494 -24.84 -6.82 4.23
CA ALA A 494 -23.45 -6.77 4.63
C ALA A 494 -23.41 -6.80 6.15
N TYR A 495 -22.79 -7.84 6.70
CA TYR A 495 -22.95 -8.22 8.11
C TYR A 495 -21.61 -8.60 8.71
N THR A 496 -21.19 -7.89 9.76
CA THR A 496 -19.93 -8.12 10.50
C THR A 496 -18.67 -8.22 9.61
N ASP A 497 -17.51 -8.45 10.21
CA ASP A 497 -16.22 -8.69 9.55
C ASP A 497 -15.81 -10.18 9.59
N ILE A 498 -16.73 -11.09 9.96
CA ILE A 498 -16.42 -12.52 10.20
C ILE A 498 -16.25 -13.28 8.88
N THR A 499 -15.06 -13.29 8.31
CA THR A 499 -14.80 -13.99 7.02
C THR A 499 -14.81 -15.52 7.11
N SER A 500 -14.80 -16.09 8.32
CA SER A 500 -14.82 -17.55 8.54
C SER A 500 -16.18 -18.19 8.31
N SER A 501 -17.26 -17.41 8.26
CA SER A 501 -18.61 -17.93 7.95
C SER A 501 -18.70 -18.31 6.48
N THR A 502 -19.17 -19.52 6.18
CA THR A 502 -19.42 -19.96 4.80
C THR A 502 -20.52 -19.15 4.10
N HIS A 503 -21.35 -18.42 4.85
CA HIS A 503 -22.33 -17.47 4.30
C HIS A 503 -21.68 -16.16 3.81
N HIS A 504 -20.50 -15.82 4.31
CA HIS A 504 -19.72 -14.63 3.93
C HIS A 504 -18.66 -14.95 2.86
N GLN A 505 -18.58 -16.22 2.47
CA GLN A 505 -17.62 -16.77 1.54
C GLN A 505 -18.22 -16.90 0.15
N TRP A 506 -17.52 -16.38 -0.84
CA TRP A 506 -17.99 -16.29 -2.22
C TRP A 506 -16.96 -16.85 -3.18
N GLN A 507 -17.41 -17.58 -4.20
CA GLN A 507 -16.62 -17.98 -5.34
C GLN A 507 -16.95 -17.10 -6.53
N LEU A 508 -15.93 -16.69 -7.28
CA LEU A 508 -16.10 -15.99 -8.55
C LEU A 508 -15.87 -17.00 -9.67
N LEU A 509 -16.95 -17.42 -10.32
CA LEU A 509 -16.91 -18.36 -11.44
C LEU A 509 -17.00 -17.58 -12.76
N PRO A 510 -16.18 -17.89 -13.77
CA PRO A 510 -16.34 -17.30 -15.10
C PRO A 510 -17.75 -17.52 -15.66
N CYS A 511 -18.37 -16.47 -16.20
CA CYS A 511 -19.73 -16.56 -16.75
C CYS A 511 -19.71 -17.07 -18.20
N PRO A 512 -20.59 -18.02 -18.58
CA PRO A 512 -20.75 -18.42 -19.98
C PRO A 512 -21.24 -17.30 -20.92
N CYS A 513 -21.79 -16.23 -20.34
CA CYS A 513 -22.32 -15.07 -21.05
C CYS A 513 -21.24 -14.13 -21.61
N GLY A 514 -19.97 -14.32 -21.25
CA GLY A 514 -18.83 -13.56 -21.77
C GLY A 514 -17.67 -13.48 -20.77
N GLU A 515 -16.46 -13.32 -21.31
CA GLU A 515 -15.19 -13.38 -20.57
C GLU A 515 -15.02 -12.30 -19.49
N ARG A 516 -15.77 -11.19 -19.58
CA ARG A 516 -15.72 -10.10 -18.58
C ARG A 516 -16.63 -10.30 -17.37
N TYR A 517 -17.50 -11.31 -17.42
CA TYR A 517 -18.54 -11.50 -16.41
C TYR A 517 -18.23 -12.67 -15.51
N PHE A 518 -18.63 -12.53 -14.26
CA PHE A 518 -18.55 -13.55 -13.24
C PHE A 518 -19.94 -13.90 -12.72
N GLN A 519 -20.12 -15.17 -12.42
CA GLN A 519 -21.14 -15.64 -11.52
C GLN A 519 -20.55 -15.64 -10.11
N ILE A 520 -21.21 -14.96 -9.18
CA ILE A 520 -20.76 -14.87 -7.79
C ILE A 520 -21.58 -15.86 -6.98
N VAL A 521 -20.93 -16.90 -6.46
CA VAL A 521 -21.59 -18.05 -5.84
C VAL A 521 -21.31 -18.07 -4.35
N ASN A 522 -22.35 -18.13 -3.53
CA ASN A 522 -22.20 -18.26 -2.10
C ASN A 522 -21.74 -19.69 -1.73
N VAL A 523 -20.65 -19.82 -0.98
CA VAL A 523 -20.05 -21.13 -0.64
C VAL A 523 -20.99 -21.99 0.18
N ALA A 524 -21.73 -21.42 1.13
CA ALA A 524 -22.61 -22.21 2.00
C ALA A 524 -23.79 -22.87 1.26
N HIS A 525 -24.28 -22.28 0.18
CA HIS A 525 -25.54 -22.71 -0.46
C HIS A 525 -25.42 -23.07 -1.94
N GLY A 526 -24.28 -22.77 -2.56
CA GLY A 526 -24.11 -22.90 -4.01
C GLY A 526 -25.07 -22.01 -4.82
N ARG A 527 -25.64 -20.96 -4.20
CA ARG A 527 -26.58 -20.06 -4.87
C ARG A 527 -25.89 -18.83 -5.44
N PHE A 528 -26.43 -18.33 -6.53
CA PHE A 528 -25.84 -17.25 -7.33
C PHE A 528 -26.40 -15.90 -6.91
N LEU A 529 -25.51 -14.92 -6.70
CA LEU A 529 -25.89 -13.52 -6.54
C LEU A 529 -26.61 -13.05 -7.81
N GLU A 530 -27.76 -12.42 -7.67
CA GLU A 530 -28.57 -11.92 -8.78
C GLU A 530 -29.23 -10.57 -8.49
N GLU A 531 -29.49 -9.80 -9.56
CA GLU A 531 -30.30 -8.58 -9.51
C GLU A 531 -31.37 -8.66 -10.62
N ARG A 532 -32.65 -8.58 -10.23
CA ARG A 532 -33.81 -8.78 -11.13
C ARG A 532 -34.52 -7.48 -11.51
N LYS A 533 -33.78 -6.37 -11.61
CA LYS A 533 -34.30 -5.01 -11.82
C LYS A 533 -35.21 -4.51 -10.69
N THR A 534 -35.04 -5.07 -9.49
CA THR A 534 -35.80 -4.70 -8.29
C THR A 534 -35.09 -3.58 -7.51
N GLY A 535 -33.79 -3.36 -7.76
CA GLY A 535 -32.94 -2.56 -6.88
C GLY A 535 -32.56 -3.29 -5.58
N VAL A 536 -32.98 -4.54 -5.40
CA VAL A 536 -32.70 -5.35 -4.21
C VAL A 536 -32.04 -6.65 -4.68
N PRO A 537 -30.70 -6.78 -4.54
CA PRO A 537 -30.01 -7.99 -4.91
C PRO A 537 -30.43 -9.15 -4.01
N ASN A 538 -30.36 -10.37 -4.52
CA ASN A 538 -30.59 -11.58 -3.73
C ASN A 538 -29.57 -12.67 -4.14
N ALA A 539 -29.51 -13.81 -3.44
CA ALA A 539 -28.82 -15.00 -3.94
C ALA A 539 -29.72 -16.25 -3.88
N ASN A 540 -30.89 -16.18 -4.52
CA ASN A 540 -31.88 -17.27 -4.52
C ASN A 540 -31.87 -18.11 -5.80
N ALA A 541 -31.05 -17.76 -6.78
CA ALA A 541 -30.87 -18.53 -7.99
C ALA A 541 -30.20 -19.90 -7.70
N THR A 542 -30.86 -20.99 -8.09
CA THR A 542 -30.43 -22.37 -7.81
C THR A 542 -29.86 -23.13 -9.01
N PRO A 543 -30.34 -23.01 -10.26
CA PRO A 543 -29.60 -23.56 -11.38
C PRO A 543 -28.49 -22.59 -11.81
N PRO A 544 -27.27 -23.08 -12.06
CA PRO A 544 -26.29 -22.30 -12.80
C PRO A 544 -26.87 -21.90 -14.16
N MET A 545 -26.47 -20.74 -14.64
CA MET A 545 -26.73 -20.29 -16.01
C MET A 545 -26.49 -21.41 -17.02
N ASN A 546 -27.42 -21.58 -17.97
CA ASN A 546 -27.21 -22.50 -19.09
C ASN A 546 -26.03 -22.03 -19.93
N PRO A 547 -24.92 -22.81 -20.01
CA PRO A 547 -23.72 -22.36 -20.68
C PRO A 547 -23.86 -22.30 -22.21
N THR A 548 -24.86 -22.98 -22.78
CA THR A 548 -25.03 -23.08 -24.24
C THR A 548 -25.89 -21.97 -24.84
N ASN A 549 -26.79 -21.37 -24.06
CA ASN A 549 -27.71 -20.36 -24.56
C ASN A 549 -28.24 -19.47 -23.42
N PRO A 550 -27.41 -18.54 -22.92
CA PRO A 550 -27.80 -17.66 -21.83
C PRO A 550 -28.95 -16.74 -22.27
N THR A 551 -30.07 -16.81 -21.56
CA THR A 551 -31.22 -15.93 -21.76
C THR A 551 -30.99 -14.57 -21.11
N ASP A 552 -31.77 -13.56 -21.52
CA ASP A 552 -31.77 -12.25 -20.85
C ASP A 552 -32.11 -12.35 -19.34
N ASN A 553 -32.81 -13.40 -18.91
CA ASN A 553 -33.06 -13.66 -17.50
C ASN A 553 -31.84 -14.23 -16.79
N ASP A 554 -31.05 -15.06 -17.46
CA ASP A 554 -29.81 -15.59 -16.89
C ASP A 554 -28.82 -14.45 -16.60
N ARG A 555 -28.83 -13.39 -17.41
CA ARG A 555 -27.98 -12.19 -17.23
C ARG A 555 -28.15 -11.47 -15.89
N THR A 556 -29.22 -11.78 -15.15
CA THR A 556 -29.40 -11.31 -13.76
C THR A 556 -28.33 -11.83 -12.81
N GLN A 557 -27.67 -12.95 -13.12
CA GLN A 557 -26.64 -13.58 -12.29
C GLN A 557 -25.20 -13.19 -12.69
N CYS A 558 -25.04 -12.34 -13.70
CA CYS A 558 -23.72 -11.97 -14.21
C CYS A 558 -23.30 -10.62 -13.64
N TRP A 559 -22.11 -10.59 -13.08
CA TRP A 559 -21.52 -9.43 -12.45
C TRP A 559 -20.20 -9.08 -13.12
N GLU A 560 -19.94 -7.80 -13.24
CA GLU A 560 -18.71 -7.24 -13.77
C GLU A 560 -17.96 -6.52 -12.65
N LEU A 561 -16.63 -6.70 -12.60
CA LEU A 561 -15.76 -6.00 -11.67
C LEU A 561 -15.28 -4.70 -12.33
N VAL A 562 -15.90 -3.58 -11.95
CA VAL A 562 -15.62 -2.27 -12.53
C VAL A 562 -14.82 -1.42 -11.54
N SER A 563 -13.58 -1.07 -11.89
CA SER A 563 -12.76 -0.24 -11.02
C SER A 563 -13.23 1.23 -10.99
N THR A 564 -13.81 1.73 -12.09
CA THR A 564 -14.28 3.11 -12.28
C THR A 564 -15.08 3.25 -13.59
N ARG A 565 -15.90 4.30 -13.77
CA ARG A 565 -16.67 4.55 -15.01
C ARG A 565 -16.50 6.00 -15.43
N LEU A 566 -16.23 6.22 -16.71
CA LEU A 566 -16.19 7.55 -17.31
C LEU A 566 -17.29 7.66 -18.35
N GLY A 567 -18.38 8.37 -18.01
CA GLY A 567 -19.55 8.49 -18.87
C GLY A 567 -20.25 7.14 -19.07
N GLU A 568 -20.37 6.71 -20.33
CA GLU A 568 -20.99 5.42 -20.71
C GLU A 568 -19.97 4.28 -20.89
N PHE A 569 -18.74 4.46 -20.38
CA PHE A 569 -17.67 3.49 -20.50
C PHE A 569 -17.12 3.07 -19.15
N ASP A 570 -16.96 1.77 -18.96
CA ASP A 570 -16.29 1.18 -17.82
C ASP A 570 -14.78 1.16 -18.08
N LEU A 571 -14.00 1.53 -17.06
CA LEU A 571 -12.56 1.28 -17.07
C LEU A 571 -12.22 0.17 -16.09
N ILE A 572 -11.64 -0.88 -16.65
CA ILE A 572 -11.15 -2.01 -15.89
C ILE A 572 -9.64 -1.82 -15.77
N VAL A 573 -9.17 -1.60 -14.53
CA VAL A 573 -7.76 -1.58 -14.20
C VAL A 573 -7.30 -3.03 -14.06
N ALA A 574 -6.55 -3.50 -15.05
CA ALA A 574 -5.93 -4.83 -15.03
C ALA A 574 -4.53 -4.69 -14.43
N ASP A 575 -4.41 -4.98 -13.14
CA ASP A 575 -3.12 -5.11 -12.44
C ASP A 575 -2.62 -6.56 -12.51
N ASP A 576 -1.31 -6.74 -12.65
CA ASP A 576 -0.71 -8.08 -12.67
C ASP A 576 -0.85 -8.79 -11.33
N ASP A 577 -1.01 -8.08 -10.21
CA ASP A 577 -1.24 -8.71 -8.91
C ASP A 577 -2.64 -9.34 -8.86
N VAL A 578 -3.62 -8.71 -9.50
CA VAL A 578 -4.96 -9.29 -9.69
C VAL A 578 -4.90 -10.49 -10.64
N LEU A 579 -4.14 -10.39 -11.73
CA LEU A 579 -4.01 -11.48 -12.70
C LEU A 579 -3.15 -12.66 -12.19
N GLN A 580 -2.12 -12.40 -11.38
CA GLN A 580 -1.32 -13.41 -10.69
C GLN A 580 -2.12 -14.14 -9.63
N ARG A 581 -2.99 -13.42 -8.91
CA ARG A 581 -3.94 -14.03 -7.96
C ARG A 581 -5.02 -14.88 -8.65
N LEU A 582 -5.28 -14.68 -9.94
CA LEU A 582 -6.22 -15.49 -10.73
C LEU A 582 -5.53 -16.68 -11.44
N LEU A 583 -4.20 -16.65 -11.59
CA LEU A 583 -3.40 -17.61 -12.36
C LEU A 583 -3.56 -19.10 -11.96
N PRO A 584 -3.56 -19.45 -10.67
CA PRO A 584 -3.68 -20.85 -10.24
C PRO A 584 -5.04 -21.47 -10.55
N TYR A 585 -6.03 -20.65 -10.91
CA TYR A 585 -7.45 -21.02 -10.91
C TYR A 585 -8.09 -20.95 -12.31
N SER A 586 -7.32 -20.56 -13.32
CA SER A 586 -7.66 -20.77 -14.73
C SER A 586 -7.52 -22.27 -15.11
N GLN A 587 -8.37 -22.80 -15.99
CA GLN A 587 -8.20 -24.18 -16.50
C GLN A 587 -6.80 -24.40 -17.08
N PRO A 588 -6.20 -25.59 -17.09
CA PRO A 588 -4.79 -25.79 -17.47
C PRO A 588 -4.39 -25.18 -18.83
N ASP A 589 -5.30 -25.13 -19.80
CA ASP A 589 -5.15 -24.47 -21.09
C ASP A 589 -5.19 -22.93 -20.99
N ILE A 590 -6.11 -22.39 -20.19
CA ILE A 590 -6.20 -20.95 -19.89
C ILE A 590 -5.07 -20.51 -18.96
N SER A 591 -4.66 -21.33 -18.00
CA SER A 591 -3.62 -21.06 -17.00
C SER A 591 -2.27 -21.05 -17.65
N SER A 592 -1.98 -21.97 -18.57
CA SER A 592 -0.75 -21.90 -19.35
C SER A 592 -0.73 -20.70 -20.31
N GLU A 593 -1.89 -20.20 -20.76
CA GLU A 593 -2.00 -18.94 -21.52
C GLU A 593 -1.85 -17.70 -20.62
N LEU A 594 -2.54 -17.64 -19.48
CA LEU A 594 -2.44 -16.59 -18.46
C LEU A 594 -1.01 -16.55 -17.85
N GLU A 595 -0.37 -17.70 -17.66
CA GLU A 595 0.99 -17.86 -17.14
C GLU A 595 2.00 -17.50 -18.22
N HIS A 596 1.75 -17.87 -19.48
CA HIS A 596 2.49 -17.34 -20.63
C HIS A 596 2.38 -15.81 -20.72
N HIS A 597 1.22 -15.23 -20.40
CA HIS A 597 1.01 -13.78 -20.34
C HIS A 597 1.73 -13.15 -19.16
N ILE A 598 1.66 -13.71 -17.95
CA ILE A 598 2.34 -13.21 -16.75
C ILE A 598 3.87 -13.34 -16.88
N VAL A 599 4.38 -14.46 -17.42
CA VAL A 599 5.80 -14.70 -17.65
C VAL A 599 6.35 -13.85 -18.80
N LYS A 600 5.57 -13.58 -19.87
CA LYS A 600 5.95 -12.58 -20.89
C LYS A 600 5.82 -11.13 -20.41
N ARG A 601 5.08 -10.90 -19.33
CA ARG A 601 4.93 -9.62 -18.62
C ARG A 601 5.99 -9.42 -17.52
N ALA A 602 6.75 -10.44 -17.14
CA ALA A 602 7.93 -10.30 -16.28
C ALA A 602 9.17 -9.89 -17.10
N PRO A 603 10.06 -9.02 -16.59
CA PRO A 603 11.23 -8.59 -17.35
C PRO A 603 12.22 -9.76 -17.53
N GLY A 604 12.61 -10.05 -18.78
CA GLY A 604 13.91 -10.70 -19.05
C GLY A 604 13.96 -12.15 -19.54
N ARG A 605 13.02 -12.66 -20.36
CA ARG A 605 13.29 -13.85 -21.19
C ARG A 605 12.92 -13.66 -22.66
N GLU A 606 13.93 -13.42 -23.48
CA GLU A 606 13.85 -13.59 -24.92
C GLU A 606 13.72 -15.10 -25.24
N LYS A 607 12.69 -15.51 -26.01
CA LYS A 607 12.65 -16.85 -26.61
C LYS A 607 12.73 -16.76 -28.12
N LYS A 608 13.79 -17.36 -28.69
CA LYS A 608 13.87 -17.75 -30.10
C LYS A 608 12.79 -18.79 -30.41
N GLY A 609 11.91 -18.49 -31.36
CA GLY A 609 10.99 -19.48 -31.93
C GLY A 609 9.91 -18.86 -32.83
N LYS A 610 9.85 -19.29 -34.10
CA LYS A 610 8.89 -18.81 -35.11
C LYS A 610 7.50 -19.41 -34.87
N ARG A 611 6.55 -18.60 -34.39
CA ARG A 611 5.11 -18.63 -34.75
C ARG A 611 4.51 -17.25 -34.45
N LYS A 612 3.79 -16.69 -35.43
CA LYS A 612 2.92 -15.52 -35.29
C LYS A 612 1.54 -16.06 -34.94
N ASP A 613 0.99 -15.70 -33.79
CA ASP A 613 -0.42 -15.40 -33.50
C ASP A 613 -0.55 -15.15 -31.98
N THR A 614 -1.52 -14.31 -31.62
CA THR A 614 -1.85 -13.70 -30.29
C THR A 614 -0.83 -12.72 -29.68
N HIS A 615 -1.05 -11.43 -29.98
CA HIS A 615 -0.27 -10.29 -29.51
C HIS A 615 -0.87 -9.71 -28.21
N ILE A 616 -0.54 -10.29 -27.06
CA ILE A 616 -0.88 -9.72 -25.74
C ILE A 616 0.35 -8.98 -25.17
N PRO A 617 0.19 -7.76 -24.61
CA PRO A 617 1.29 -6.82 -24.43
C PRO A 617 2.22 -7.17 -23.26
N GLN A 618 3.48 -6.76 -23.39
CA GLN A 618 4.48 -6.78 -22.34
C GLN A 618 4.24 -5.64 -21.35
N ASN A 619 4.32 -5.96 -20.06
CA ASN A 619 4.02 -5.10 -18.91
C ASN A 619 4.82 -3.77 -18.89
N PRO A 620 4.18 -2.64 -18.56
CA PRO A 620 4.84 -1.36 -18.34
C PRO A 620 5.65 -1.23 -17.03
N ARG A 621 5.73 -2.26 -16.16
CA ARG A 621 6.50 -2.22 -14.89
C ARG A 621 8.01 -1.95 -15.06
N LEU A 622 8.54 -1.94 -16.27
CA LEU A 622 9.94 -1.56 -16.57
C LEU A 622 10.27 -0.08 -16.25
N LEU A 623 9.28 0.71 -15.83
CA LEU A 623 9.32 2.17 -15.84
C LEU A 623 8.66 2.82 -14.61
N GLN A 624 8.87 2.25 -13.42
CA GLN A 624 8.51 2.92 -12.15
C GLN A 624 9.35 4.19 -11.88
N ASP A 625 10.46 4.37 -12.61
CA ASP A 625 11.41 5.50 -12.49
C ASP A 625 11.27 6.56 -13.61
N VAL A 626 10.13 6.62 -14.31
CA VAL A 626 9.94 7.59 -15.41
C VAL A 626 10.14 9.01 -14.89
N ALA A 627 11.17 9.69 -15.40
CA ALA A 627 11.43 11.09 -15.11
C ALA A 627 10.14 11.89 -15.35
N GLN A 628 9.74 12.78 -14.43
CA GLN A 628 8.51 13.58 -14.52
C GLN A 628 8.35 14.22 -15.90
N GLU A 629 9.46 14.58 -16.54
CA GLU A 629 9.53 15.15 -17.88
C GLU A 629 9.04 14.19 -18.98
N ILE A 630 9.25 12.88 -18.85
CA ILE A 630 8.67 11.87 -19.74
C ILE A 630 7.17 11.70 -19.46
N ASN A 631 6.72 11.78 -18.20
CA ASN A 631 5.28 11.82 -17.89
C ASN A 631 4.61 13.05 -18.51
N VAL A 632 5.28 14.22 -18.47
CA VAL A 632 4.79 15.42 -19.16
C VAL A 632 4.81 15.23 -20.68
N ALA A 633 5.85 14.60 -21.24
CA ALA A 633 5.92 14.30 -22.66
C ALA A 633 4.78 13.39 -23.11
N PHE A 634 4.45 12.37 -22.33
CA PHE A 634 3.27 11.54 -22.57
C PHE A 634 1.97 12.30 -22.32
N ASP A 635 1.83 13.10 -21.27
CA ASP A 635 0.61 13.90 -21.05
C ASP A 635 0.35 14.85 -22.24
N TYR A 636 1.41 15.44 -22.80
CA TYR A 636 1.36 16.23 -24.03
C TYR A 636 0.99 15.38 -25.25
N ALA A 637 1.68 14.25 -25.48
CA ALA A 637 1.37 13.33 -26.57
C ALA A 637 -0.06 12.79 -26.51
N ILE A 638 -0.54 12.45 -25.31
CA ILE A 638 -1.92 12.04 -25.05
C ILE A 638 -2.87 13.19 -25.40
N GLY A 639 -2.53 14.43 -25.06
CA GLY A 639 -3.29 15.61 -25.47
C GLY A 639 -3.44 15.78 -26.98
N GLN A 640 -2.45 15.35 -27.76
CA GLN A 640 -2.48 15.35 -29.24
C GLN A 640 -3.31 14.22 -29.84
N TRP A 641 -3.85 13.30 -29.03
CA TRP A 641 -4.72 12.24 -29.52
C TRP A 641 -6.07 12.79 -29.97
N LEU A 642 -6.40 12.65 -31.26
CA LEU A 642 -7.60 13.23 -31.87
C LEU A 642 -8.73 12.22 -32.13
N ASP A 643 -8.46 10.93 -32.11
CA ASP A 643 -9.44 9.91 -32.49
C ASP A 643 -10.51 9.75 -31.39
N ASP A 644 -11.76 10.07 -31.72
CA ASP A 644 -12.94 9.80 -30.88
C ASP A 644 -13.46 8.36 -31.05
N THR A 645 -13.08 7.70 -32.14
CA THR A 645 -13.46 6.34 -32.53
C THR A 645 -12.28 5.66 -33.21
N ILE A 646 -11.94 4.45 -32.77
CA ILE A 646 -10.99 3.61 -33.51
C ILE A 646 -11.73 2.94 -34.66
N GLN A 647 -11.37 3.25 -35.91
CA GLN A 647 -12.07 2.73 -37.08
C GLN A 647 -11.86 1.21 -37.28
N SER A 648 -12.85 0.52 -37.84
CA SER A 648 -12.80 -0.94 -38.09
C SER A 648 -11.69 -1.37 -39.06
N ASN A 649 -11.22 -0.47 -39.90
CA ASN A 649 -10.11 -0.67 -40.83
C ASN A 649 -8.81 -0.02 -40.33
N VAL A 650 -8.72 0.35 -39.05
CA VAL A 650 -7.51 0.98 -38.51
C VAL A 650 -6.31 0.05 -38.70
N GLN A 651 -5.27 0.55 -39.35
CA GLN A 651 -4.01 -0.17 -39.47
C GLN A 651 -3.14 0.09 -38.24
N ALA A 652 -2.33 -0.91 -37.90
CA ALA A 652 -1.28 -0.77 -36.91
C ALA A 652 -0.32 0.35 -37.34
N GLY A 653 0.09 1.20 -36.41
CA GLY A 653 0.99 2.30 -36.68
C GLY A 653 0.91 3.41 -35.65
N THR A 654 1.88 4.32 -35.76
CA THR A 654 1.98 5.49 -34.90
C THR A 654 0.89 6.50 -35.21
N ARG A 655 0.13 6.89 -34.18
CA ARG A 655 -0.92 7.91 -34.26
C ARG A 655 -0.42 9.27 -33.80
N VAL A 656 0.36 9.27 -32.72
CA VAL A 656 1.03 10.45 -32.20
C VAL A 656 2.50 10.13 -32.07
N SER A 657 3.37 11.02 -32.53
CA SER A 657 4.81 10.99 -32.24
C SER A 657 5.21 12.40 -31.83
N VAL A 658 5.87 12.51 -30.69
CA VAL A 658 6.36 13.78 -30.18
C VAL A 658 7.88 13.73 -30.17
N VAL A 659 8.50 14.72 -30.80
CA VAL A 659 9.95 14.96 -30.71
C VAL A 659 10.22 16.04 -29.67
N ARG A 660 11.43 16.06 -29.11
CA ARG A 660 11.84 17.04 -28.09
C ARG A 660 11.59 18.48 -28.54
N SER A 661 12.03 18.85 -29.74
CA SER A 661 11.92 20.24 -30.21
C SER A 661 10.47 20.73 -30.23
N GLU A 662 9.53 19.85 -30.58
CA GLU A 662 8.10 20.12 -30.51
C GLU A 662 7.62 20.21 -29.06
N LEU A 663 8.02 19.27 -28.20
CA LEU A 663 7.66 19.27 -26.78
C LEU A 663 8.12 20.55 -26.09
N GLU A 664 9.39 20.93 -26.23
CA GLU A 664 9.98 22.13 -25.61
C GLU A 664 9.41 23.43 -26.20
N ALA A 665 8.88 23.41 -27.44
CA ALA A 665 8.24 24.57 -28.06
C ALA A 665 6.79 24.77 -27.60
N ASN A 666 6.06 23.67 -27.37
CA ASN A 666 4.64 23.70 -27.00
C ASN A 666 4.40 23.54 -25.49
N THR A 667 5.43 23.20 -24.73
CA THR A 667 5.38 23.08 -23.28
C THR A 667 6.53 23.87 -22.67
N ASN A 668 6.35 24.41 -21.47
CA ASN A 668 7.42 25.10 -20.73
C ASN A 668 8.42 24.11 -20.08
N VAL A 669 8.49 22.87 -20.55
CA VAL A 669 9.35 21.82 -20.00
C VAL A 669 10.55 21.63 -20.89
N SER A 670 11.75 21.88 -20.36
CA SER A 670 13.00 21.51 -21.03
C SER A 670 13.47 20.14 -20.55
N LEU A 671 13.88 19.28 -21.50
CA LEU A 671 14.36 17.95 -21.16
C LEU A 671 15.76 17.99 -20.57
N PRO A 672 16.02 17.29 -19.45
CA PRO A 672 17.35 17.08 -18.91
C PRO A 672 18.31 16.51 -19.96
N ARG A 673 19.59 16.91 -19.90
CA ARG A 673 20.61 16.48 -20.88
C ARG A 673 20.68 14.96 -21.06
N GLY A 674 20.44 14.18 -20.02
CA GLY A 674 20.45 12.72 -20.07
C GLY A 674 19.34 12.09 -20.93
N LEU A 675 18.21 12.78 -21.12
CA LEU A 675 17.08 12.31 -21.93
C LEU A 675 17.13 12.81 -23.37
N ARG A 676 18.06 13.73 -23.70
CA ARG A 676 18.19 14.34 -25.02
C ARG A 676 18.68 13.41 -26.13
N PRO A 677 19.61 12.46 -25.90
CA PRO A 677 20.05 11.54 -26.95
C PRO A 677 18.87 10.77 -27.55
N GLY A 678 18.67 10.88 -28.87
CA GLY A 678 17.55 10.26 -29.59
C GLY A 678 16.22 11.02 -29.52
N SER A 679 16.10 12.05 -28.67
CA SER A 679 14.82 12.73 -28.43
C SER A 679 14.29 13.59 -29.58
N ASP A 680 15.16 14.02 -30.50
CA ASP A 680 14.75 14.73 -31.72
C ASP A 680 14.40 13.77 -32.88
N THR A 681 14.49 12.45 -32.67
CA THR A 681 14.12 11.47 -33.69
C THR A 681 12.65 11.08 -33.57
N PRO A 682 11.91 10.97 -34.68
CA PRO A 682 10.54 10.43 -34.66
C PRO A 682 10.52 9.06 -33.99
N GLY A 683 9.59 8.86 -33.06
CA GLY A 683 9.47 7.62 -32.27
C GLY A 683 10.16 7.65 -30.91
N TRP A 684 10.73 8.79 -30.47
CA TRP A 684 11.20 8.96 -29.10
C TRP A 684 10.07 8.79 -28.08
N ILE A 685 9.02 9.60 -28.18
CA ILE A 685 7.73 9.39 -27.50
C ILE A 685 6.68 9.18 -28.58
N ARG A 686 5.99 8.05 -28.54
CA ARG A 686 4.90 7.79 -29.49
C ARG A 686 3.74 7.07 -28.85
N ILE A 687 2.56 7.28 -29.41
CA ILE A 687 1.35 6.56 -29.10
C ILE A 687 0.95 5.82 -30.36
N ASP A 688 1.05 4.50 -30.30
CA ASP A 688 0.78 3.60 -31.41
C ASP A 688 -0.56 2.91 -31.21
N ILE A 689 -1.22 2.58 -32.33
CA ILE A 689 -2.18 1.49 -32.36
C ILE A 689 -1.41 0.26 -32.81
N GLN A 690 -1.28 -0.77 -31.97
CA GLN A 690 -0.52 -1.98 -32.32
C GLN A 690 -1.24 -2.87 -33.34
N GLY A 691 -2.49 -2.55 -33.63
CA GLY A 691 -3.38 -3.31 -34.49
C GLY A 691 -4.70 -3.57 -33.79
N THR A 692 -5.60 -4.24 -34.51
CA THR A 692 -6.86 -4.72 -33.96
C THR A 692 -6.80 -6.23 -33.81
N TYR A 693 -7.44 -6.76 -32.78
CA TYR A 693 -7.66 -8.18 -32.61
C TYR A 693 -9.10 -8.42 -32.17
N GLU A 694 -9.61 -9.63 -32.39
CA GLU A 694 -10.88 -10.05 -31.83
C GLU A 694 -10.65 -10.42 -30.37
N SER A 695 -11.29 -9.70 -29.45
CA SER A 695 -11.27 -10.06 -28.02
C SER A 695 -12.33 -11.09 -27.69
N ALA A 696 -13.43 -11.10 -28.45
CA ALA A 696 -14.50 -12.09 -28.36
C ALA A 696 -15.16 -12.20 -29.75
N PRO A 697 -15.94 -13.26 -30.04
CA PRO A 697 -16.63 -13.40 -31.33
C PRO A 697 -17.45 -12.16 -31.69
N GLY A 698 -17.06 -11.45 -32.76
CA GLY A 698 -17.71 -10.23 -33.22
C GLY A 698 -17.32 -8.94 -32.47
N GLN A 699 -16.48 -9.01 -31.43
CA GLN A 699 -15.94 -7.84 -30.73
C GLN A 699 -14.47 -7.65 -31.13
N ARG A 700 -14.21 -6.61 -31.93
CA ARG A 700 -12.85 -6.18 -32.25
C ARG A 700 -12.42 -5.09 -31.29
N VAL A 701 -11.22 -5.21 -30.77
CA VAL A 701 -10.56 -4.20 -29.93
C VAL A 701 -9.24 -3.78 -30.56
N ALA A 702 -8.75 -2.62 -30.17
CA ALA A 702 -7.44 -2.11 -30.51
C ALA A 702 -6.65 -1.85 -29.24
N ASN A 703 -5.38 -2.21 -29.24
CA ASN A 703 -4.46 -1.84 -28.17
C ASN A 703 -3.74 -0.55 -28.56
N ILE A 704 -4.01 0.50 -27.79
CA ILE A 704 -3.28 1.76 -27.84
C ILE A 704 -2.11 1.66 -26.85
N GLN A 705 -0.91 1.94 -27.34
CA GLN A 705 0.31 1.78 -26.57
C GLN A 705 1.11 3.07 -26.58
N GLY A 706 1.40 3.60 -25.39
CA GLY A 706 2.44 4.61 -25.22
C GLY A 706 3.82 3.95 -25.21
N GLN A 707 4.75 4.45 -26.02
CA GLN A 707 6.11 3.95 -26.09
C GLN A 707 7.13 5.08 -25.91
N TRP A 708 8.19 4.77 -25.16
CA TRP A 708 9.38 5.60 -25.01
C TRP A 708 10.60 4.81 -25.48
N ASN A 709 11.33 5.29 -26.48
CA ASN A 709 12.47 4.57 -27.07
C ASN A 709 12.14 3.12 -27.49
N ASN A 710 10.96 2.90 -28.08
CA ASN A 710 10.39 1.58 -28.42
C ASN A 710 10.08 0.65 -27.22
N GLN A 711 10.13 1.14 -25.99
CA GLN A 711 9.69 0.41 -24.80
C GLN A 711 8.25 0.82 -24.43
N SER A 712 7.39 -0.15 -24.12
CA SER A 712 6.03 0.10 -23.63
C SER A 712 6.05 0.85 -22.31
N VAL A 713 5.20 1.87 -22.17
CA VAL A 713 5.04 2.65 -20.94
C VAL A 713 3.61 2.56 -20.40
N PHE A 714 2.62 2.50 -21.28
CA PHE A 714 1.23 2.31 -20.88
C PHE A 714 0.44 1.59 -21.97
N HIS A 715 -0.69 1.00 -21.59
CA HIS A 715 -1.57 0.26 -22.47
C HIS A 715 -3.02 0.61 -22.21
N VAL A 716 -3.75 0.92 -23.30
CA VAL A 716 -5.19 1.12 -23.27
C VAL A 716 -5.84 0.28 -24.35
N VAL A 717 -6.65 -0.70 -23.95
CA VAL A 717 -7.44 -1.51 -24.88
C VAL A 717 -8.79 -0.84 -25.08
N VAL A 718 -9.18 -0.62 -26.33
CA VAL A 718 -10.41 0.10 -26.68
C VAL A 718 -11.23 -0.64 -27.75
N PRO A 719 -12.57 -0.62 -27.70
CA PRO A 719 -13.41 -1.22 -28.72
C PRO A 719 -13.29 -0.49 -30.06
N VAL A 720 -13.27 -1.27 -31.13
CA VAL A 720 -13.17 -0.80 -32.51
C VAL A 720 -14.57 -0.57 -33.08
N GLY A 721 -14.76 0.56 -33.76
CA GLY A 721 -16.04 0.98 -34.35
C GLY A 721 -16.98 1.67 -33.37
N VAL A 722 -16.59 1.82 -32.10
CA VAL A 722 -17.39 2.48 -31.05
C VAL A 722 -16.89 3.91 -30.83
N ARG A 723 -17.81 4.87 -30.76
CA ARG A 723 -17.48 6.26 -30.42
C ARG A 723 -17.34 6.41 -28.92
N ILE A 724 -16.11 6.31 -28.45
CA ILE A 724 -15.73 6.44 -27.04
C ILE A 724 -15.62 7.91 -26.64
N GLY A 725 -15.15 8.74 -27.56
CA GLY A 725 -14.79 10.13 -27.28
C GLY A 725 -13.35 10.24 -26.79
N ARG A 726 -12.60 11.15 -27.40
CA ARG A 726 -11.16 11.29 -27.17
C ARG A 726 -10.83 11.60 -25.72
N GLN A 727 -11.67 12.35 -25.01
CA GLN A 727 -11.42 12.72 -23.61
C GLN A 727 -11.37 11.47 -22.70
N ILE A 728 -12.23 10.49 -22.96
CA ILE A 728 -12.28 9.23 -22.19
C ILE A 728 -11.06 8.39 -22.52
N ILE A 729 -10.71 8.25 -23.81
CA ILE A 729 -9.51 7.53 -24.23
C ILE A 729 -8.26 8.19 -23.61
N GLN A 730 -8.13 9.51 -23.69
CA GLN A 730 -7.02 10.25 -23.10
C GLN A 730 -6.97 10.08 -21.57
N CYS A 731 -8.12 10.11 -20.88
CA CYS A 731 -8.17 9.87 -19.44
C CYS A 731 -7.71 8.46 -19.08
N ALA A 732 -8.11 7.45 -19.85
CA ALA A 732 -7.62 6.08 -19.71
C ALA A 732 -6.10 5.99 -19.92
N MET A 733 -5.54 6.64 -20.93
CA MET A 733 -4.09 6.67 -21.15
C MET A 733 -3.35 7.28 -19.97
N ARG A 734 -3.82 8.42 -19.45
CA ARG A 734 -3.21 9.09 -18.29
C ARG A 734 -3.29 8.24 -17.03
N ARG A 735 -4.40 7.53 -16.83
CA ARG A 735 -4.58 6.66 -15.67
C ARG A 735 -3.69 5.42 -15.77
N SER A 736 -3.61 4.79 -16.94
CA SER A 736 -2.70 3.66 -17.21
C SER A 736 -1.24 4.06 -16.98
N LEU A 737 -0.85 5.25 -17.47
CA LEU A 737 0.47 5.83 -17.25
C LEU A 737 0.79 6.05 -15.76
N ARG A 738 -0.13 6.64 -14.98
CA ARG A 738 0.09 6.95 -13.55
C ARG A 738 0.08 5.72 -12.64
N GLN A 739 -0.78 4.76 -12.95
CA GLN A 739 -0.96 3.56 -12.13
C GLN A 739 -0.02 2.42 -12.54
N HIS A 740 0.66 2.55 -13.69
CA HIS A 740 1.49 1.50 -14.28
C HIS A 740 0.71 0.20 -14.51
N THR A 741 -0.57 0.33 -14.82
CA THR A 741 -1.49 -0.78 -15.07
C THR A 741 -2.02 -0.72 -16.48
N SER A 742 -2.52 -1.84 -17.01
CA SER A 742 -3.25 -1.81 -18.28
C SER A 742 -4.69 -1.38 -18.02
N ILE A 743 -5.23 -0.52 -18.89
CA ILE A 743 -6.63 -0.10 -18.78
C ILE A 743 -7.41 -0.63 -19.97
N ILE A 744 -8.54 -1.28 -19.69
CA ILE A 744 -9.48 -1.72 -20.71
C ILE A 744 -10.68 -0.78 -20.64
N ILE A 745 -11.01 -0.13 -21.75
CA ILE A 745 -12.23 0.65 -21.90
C ILE A 745 -13.26 -0.28 -22.53
N ASP A 746 -14.43 -0.38 -21.90
CA ASP A 746 -15.55 -1.12 -22.47
C ASP A 746 -16.84 -0.28 -22.40
N ALA A 747 -17.77 -0.51 -23.32
CA ALA A 747 -19.06 0.18 -23.30
C ALA A 747 -19.93 -0.40 -22.18
N SER A 748 -20.42 0.46 -21.27
CA SER A 748 -21.19 0.05 -20.08
C SER A 748 -22.52 -0.63 -20.39
N ASN A 749 -23.00 -0.50 -21.63
CA ASN A 749 -24.26 -1.04 -22.10
C ASN A 749 -24.11 -1.96 -23.31
N SER A 750 -22.92 -2.51 -23.58
CA SER A 750 -22.77 -3.53 -24.62
C SER A 750 -23.56 -4.78 -24.20
N LYS A 751 -24.84 -4.82 -24.59
CA LYS A 751 -25.55 -6.09 -24.71
C LYS A 751 -24.69 -6.95 -25.65
N PRO A 752 -24.33 -8.19 -25.26
CA PRO A 752 -23.80 -9.16 -26.20
C PRO A 752 -24.67 -9.13 -27.44
N SER A 753 -24.06 -9.14 -28.62
CA SER A 753 -24.81 -9.04 -29.87
C SER A 753 -25.98 -10.02 -29.84
N SER A 754 -27.21 -9.49 -29.88
CA SER A 754 -28.42 -10.32 -29.86
C SER A 754 -28.50 -11.05 -31.20
N GLY A 755 -27.87 -12.22 -31.30
CA GLY A 755 -27.94 -13.14 -32.44
C GLY A 755 -27.74 -12.47 -33.80
N GLY A 756 -26.53 -12.52 -34.35
CA GLY A 756 -26.29 -12.13 -35.73
C GLY A 756 -27.31 -12.78 -36.68
N SER A 757 -28.18 -11.97 -37.27
CA SER A 757 -29.11 -12.38 -38.32
C SER A 757 -28.31 -12.85 -39.54
N LYS A 758 -28.47 -14.12 -39.93
CA LYS A 758 -27.92 -14.69 -41.18
C LYS A 758 -28.26 -13.80 -42.38
N PRO A 759 -27.30 -13.24 -43.12
CA PRO A 759 -27.56 -12.72 -44.45
C PRO A 759 -27.48 -13.86 -45.48
N GLY A 760 -28.57 -14.07 -46.23
CA GLY A 760 -28.53 -14.55 -47.61
C GLY A 760 -28.16 -16.02 -47.87
N THR A 761 -29.17 -16.83 -48.18
CA THR A 761 -29.07 -18.18 -48.74
C THR A 761 -28.48 -18.20 -50.17
N LYS A 762 -27.39 -18.96 -50.38
CA LYS A 762 -27.03 -19.69 -51.63
C LYS A 762 -26.27 -20.98 -51.25
N PRO A 763 -26.33 -22.05 -52.07
CA PRO A 763 -26.19 -23.43 -51.59
C PRO A 763 -24.77 -23.76 -51.10
N PRO A 764 -24.63 -24.72 -50.16
CA PRO A 764 -23.34 -25.06 -49.55
C PRO A 764 -22.40 -25.72 -50.58
N PRO A 765 -21.10 -25.41 -50.56
CA PRO A 765 -20.11 -26.16 -51.33
C PRO A 765 -19.99 -27.60 -50.78
N PRO A 766 -19.53 -28.57 -51.60
CA PRO A 766 -19.39 -29.97 -51.20
C PRO A 766 -18.41 -30.14 -50.03
N PRO A 767 -18.56 -31.21 -49.22
CA PRO A 767 -17.82 -31.37 -47.98
C PRO A 767 -16.32 -31.52 -48.24
N GLY A 768 -15.56 -30.47 -47.90
CA GLY A 768 -14.11 -30.54 -47.76
C GLY A 768 -13.71 -31.30 -46.48
N PRO A 769 -12.46 -31.81 -46.40
CA PRO A 769 -12.03 -32.74 -45.37
C PRO A 769 -12.15 -32.13 -43.96
N SER A 770 -12.57 -32.96 -43.01
CA SER A 770 -12.75 -32.65 -41.59
C SER A 770 -11.54 -31.94 -41.00
N GLY A 771 -11.68 -30.63 -40.77
CA GLY A 771 -10.62 -29.77 -40.22
C GLY A 771 -10.91 -28.29 -40.42
N GLY A 772 -12.13 -27.86 -40.08
CA GLY A 772 -12.51 -26.45 -40.09
C GLY A 772 -12.14 -25.79 -38.78
N SER A 773 -11.14 -24.91 -38.80
CA SER A 773 -10.81 -23.96 -37.74
C SER A 773 -11.95 -22.96 -37.54
N GLY A 774 -12.58 -22.98 -36.36
CA GLY A 774 -13.53 -21.98 -35.91
C GLY A 774 -13.41 -21.76 -34.41
N ASN A 775 -13.39 -20.49 -34.01
CA ASN A 775 -13.40 -19.93 -32.64
C ASN A 775 -12.51 -20.64 -31.62
N GLY A 776 -11.21 -20.35 -31.69
CA GLY A 776 -10.34 -20.53 -30.53
C GLY A 776 -10.84 -19.61 -29.41
N TRP A 777 -11.34 -20.23 -28.35
CA TRP A 777 -11.41 -19.81 -26.95
C TRP A 777 -12.48 -20.66 -26.21
N ILE A 778 -13.50 -21.22 -26.89
CA ILE A 778 -14.50 -22.09 -26.23
C ILE A 778 -15.13 -23.10 -27.23
N HIS A 779 -14.59 -24.34 -27.30
CA HIS A 779 -15.36 -25.59 -27.53
C HIS A 779 -14.45 -26.85 -27.58
N GLN A 780 -14.26 -27.51 -26.44
CA GLN A 780 -14.28 -28.98 -26.35
C GLN A 780 -14.93 -29.40 -25.03
N LEU A 781 -16.27 -29.41 -24.99
CA LEU A 781 -17.02 -30.02 -23.89
C LEU A 781 -18.36 -30.55 -24.41
N THR A 782 -18.27 -31.54 -25.31
CA THR A 782 -19.34 -32.53 -25.58
C THR A 782 -18.81 -33.64 -26.48
N ALA A 783 -18.05 -34.57 -25.90
CA ALA A 783 -17.94 -35.94 -26.41
C ALA A 783 -17.55 -36.88 -25.26
N LEU A 784 -18.38 -37.92 -25.07
CA LEU A 784 -18.25 -39.08 -24.18
C LEU A 784 -18.73 -38.93 -22.73
N VAL A 785 -20.06 -38.96 -22.58
CA VAL A 785 -20.70 -39.83 -21.58
C VAL A 785 -21.55 -40.85 -22.34
N ALA A 786 -21.04 -42.07 -22.49
CA ALA A 786 -21.82 -43.29 -22.67
C ALA A 786 -20.95 -44.54 -22.46
N VAL A 787 -21.21 -45.23 -21.34
CA VAL A 787 -21.06 -46.68 -21.12
C VAL A 787 -19.62 -47.25 -21.08
N TRP A 788 -19.16 -47.68 -19.90
CA TRP A 788 -18.91 -49.10 -19.59
C TRP A 788 -18.77 -49.34 -18.08
N ILE A 789 -19.44 -50.40 -17.62
CA ILE A 789 -19.40 -51.00 -16.27
C ILE A 789 -18.39 -52.18 -16.32
N TYR A 790 -17.76 -52.47 -15.16
CA TYR A 790 -17.16 -53.73 -14.67
C TYR A 790 -15.63 -53.88 -14.51
N ASN A 791 -15.26 -54.14 -13.22
CA ASN A 791 -14.29 -55.09 -12.63
C ASN A 791 -12.74 -54.92 -12.70
N TYR A 792 -12.18 -54.64 -11.50
CA TYR A 792 -11.03 -55.26 -10.75
C TYR A 792 -9.61 -55.43 -11.38
N PRO A 793 -8.53 -55.69 -10.60
CA PRO A 793 -8.26 -55.50 -9.15
C PRO A 793 -6.88 -54.87 -8.79
N LEU A 794 -6.71 -54.63 -7.48
CA LEU A 794 -5.46 -54.46 -6.69
C LEU A 794 -4.19 -55.16 -7.22
N SER A 795 -3.02 -54.53 -7.03
CA SER A 795 -1.87 -55.18 -6.36
C SER A 795 -0.75 -54.19 -5.96
N LEU A 796 -0.40 -54.33 -4.67
CA LEU A 796 0.77 -53.87 -3.89
C LEU A 796 1.01 -52.37 -3.68
#